data_AF-A0A9X1MIX2-F1
#
_entry.id   AF-A0A9X1MIX2-F1
#
_cell.length_a   1.000
_cell.length_b   1.000
_cell.length_c   1.000
_cell.angle_alpha   90.00
_cell.angle_beta   90.00
_cell.angle_gamma   90.00
#
_symmetry.space_group_name_H-M   'P 1'
#
loop_
_entity.id
_entity.type
_entity.pdbx_description
1 polymer ?
#
loop_
_entity_poly.entity_id
_entity_poly.type
_entity_poly.pdbx_seq_one_letter_code
_entity_poly.pdbx_strand_id
1 'polypeptide(L)'
;MSSLRWILVLVAVTVAGPTLAASDDGTLTSSHLHLKNQDFFHGELVDGDQPNSLRWRSPLSDQPLDFPVARINALYCRGGQPSQQQASHCLELVDGDIFYGDVLDLTPEKITLKTTLFDEVSVPLDRVLRLMRCQEGRAMIYSGPSGLVNWKVSPESDPWQVDGGQLAVEGVADIEQTFPLPPRFCLEVSLVAAKNASLLLAVGDLFSVETFGDDLTLVRETAEAADIASLQKVRQGDSRLAFHIFVDIPQGKVAVCNVAGKLLGSVQVPSSGEVGEAPLIVKNFAGRLRCEQLVIRIWNGILPNDSPRDGVLVHLQKGDAHSANELHFNAETQQLELTSSDDATRAFPWNDVAVITFPAAAKVATSSLRLNLRNGDRVSGDVRAVRDRALQLQVDKIGAPLSVPIDQIDSLVGLSEDPMPGLDTAVPLLDAEGVRSHGELVDTPAGGDPNRLYWRPRGSSNVAELYPDLSARIRFRTATLGDLQATRGIRPVAGGLTATDQFRRAFGFYPSNSRNVSSETSGEALTLQTGDSFVCRLKSIDETHVTFASDLVDVQRIRRSLIQSWHTSAATKLNELHDDKRDRLLTLPRRQRDDPPTHMIESVNGDFLRGRLINMNEESITLEVRLEERKIDRNLVRRIVWLVEEKLDDQSTEGETPEGSSQSPLVQAVYQDGFRLTFMPEGVAEGVIQGRCVSLGACHVKLSDVNQLLLGNRIGQAAAELADVWKLKDAQDPLFAQESESPSGGGSSLVGAPAPDFTLDLLDGEEKFTLSQQLGRVVVLDFWATWCGPCIQAMPQIDGVVQEFDEADVILIGVNMQEDRQAIRALLERIKVSPTVVLDIDGATAEKYQVTAIPQTVVIDREGKVANLFVGGGPQLAAQLRDAIKKGLGSPEETPASEAKPDPAPQSSAPQ
;
A
#
# COMPACT_ATOMS: atom_id res chain seq x y z
N MET A 1 24.71 47.00 -53.60
CA MET A 1 24.37 45.59 -53.87
C MET A 1 23.79 45.04 -52.60
N SER A 2 22.47 44.96 -52.59
CA SER A 2 21.59 44.78 -51.45
C SER A 2 20.48 43.86 -51.94
N SER A 3 20.38 42.62 -51.46
CA SER A 3 19.17 41.77 -51.62
C SER A 3 19.25 40.57 -50.66
N LEU A 4 18.45 40.58 -49.59
CA LEU A 4 17.21 39.81 -49.43
C LEU A 4 17.40 38.30 -49.17
N ARG A 5 17.20 37.89 -47.91
CA ARG A 5 16.60 36.58 -47.58
C ARG A 5 15.40 36.81 -46.67
N TRP A 6 14.33 36.11 -47.04
CA TRP A 6 12.96 36.32 -46.63
C TRP A 6 12.70 35.91 -45.18
N ILE A 7 11.89 36.72 -44.50
CA ILE A 7 11.26 36.42 -43.22
C ILE A 7 10.02 35.57 -43.51
N LEU A 8 9.93 34.39 -42.90
CA LEU A 8 8.68 33.63 -42.75
C LEU A 8 8.46 33.48 -41.23
N VAL A 9 7.58 34.32 -40.70
CA VAL A 9 7.05 34.23 -39.34
C VAL A 9 6.00 33.13 -39.35
N LEU A 10 6.25 32.06 -38.60
CA LEU A 10 5.22 31.08 -38.24
C LEU A 10 5.06 31.16 -36.72
N VAL A 11 3.96 31.80 -36.31
CA VAL A 11 3.51 31.88 -34.93
C VAL A 11 3.06 30.49 -34.50
N ALA A 12 3.86 29.82 -33.68
CA ALA A 12 3.40 28.65 -32.93
C ALA A 12 2.76 29.14 -31.63
N VAL A 13 1.44 29.09 -31.59
CA VAL A 13 0.64 29.25 -30.36
C VAL A 13 0.96 28.07 -29.46
N THR A 14 1.73 28.30 -28.39
CA THR A 14 1.90 27.33 -27.30
C THR A 14 0.59 27.26 -26.53
N VAL A 15 -0.19 26.21 -26.78
CA VAL A 15 -1.24 25.76 -25.85
C VAL A 15 -0.50 25.17 -24.66
N ALA A 16 -0.43 25.94 -23.56
CA ALA A 16 -0.03 25.44 -22.26
C ALA A 16 -1.12 24.47 -21.77
N GLY A 17 -1.01 23.20 -22.16
CA GLY A 17 -1.62 22.12 -21.40
C GLY A 17 -0.92 22.07 -20.03
N PRO A 18 -1.62 21.71 -18.95
CA PRO A 18 -0.98 21.55 -17.66
C PRO A 18 0.07 20.46 -17.83
N THR A 19 1.34 20.82 -17.80
CA THR A 19 2.38 19.91 -17.36
C THR A 19 1.91 19.42 -16.01
N LEU A 20 1.44 18.17 -15.97
CA LEU A 20 1.53 17.36 -14.78
C LEU A 20 2.99 17.43 -14.36
N ALA A 21 3.27 18.37 -13.45
CA ALA A 21 4.43 18.27 -12.60
C ALA A 21 4.36 16.84 -12.06
N ALA A 22 5.36 16.04 -12.39
CA ALA A 22 5.65 14.86 -11.61
C ALA A 22 5.56 15.32 -10.16
N SER A 23 4.58 14.79 -9.44
CA SER A 23 4.52 14.89 -8.00
C SER A 23 5.92 14.61 -7.48
N ASP A 24 6.45 15.48 -6.62
CA ASP A 24 7.61 15.18 -5.79
C ASP A 24 7.35 13.82 -5.12
N ASP A 25 7.93 12.77 -5.70
CA ASP A 25 7.93 11.43 -5.13
C ASP A 25 8.79 11.50 -3.87
N GLY A 26 8.21 11.06 -2.75
CA GLY A 26 8.75 11.14 -1.40
C GLY A 26 10.24 10.81 -1.33
N THR A 27 11.06 11.85 -1.21
CA THR A 27 12.51 11.75 -1.06
C THR A 27 12.84 11.15 0.32
N LEU A 28 13.19 9.86 0.34
CA LEU A 28 13.85 9.26 1.49
C LEU A 28 15.26 9.86 1.62
N THR A 29 15.46 10.72 2.61
CA THR A 29 16.65 11.58 2.78
C THR A 29 17.66 11.07 3.83
N SER A 30 17.42 9.91 4.45
CA SER A 30 18.17 9.36 5.59
C SER A 30 18.91 8.05 5.24
N SER A 31 19.95 7.69 6.01
CA SER A 31 20.63 6.38 5.88
C SER A 31 19.71 5.24 6.34
N HIS A 32 19.99 4.00 5.92
CA HIS A 32 19.14 2.84 6.21
C HIS A 32 19.95 1.72 6.87
N LEU A 33 19.46 1.18 7.98
CA LEU A 33 20.00 0.01 8.66
C LEU A 33 19.04 -1.17 8.49
N HIS A 34 19.56 -2.28 7.99
CA HIS A 34 18.82 -3.52 7.76
C HIS A 34 19.36 -4.62 8.67
N LEU A 35 18.45 -5.31 9.35
CA LEU A 35 18.77 -6.43 10.25
C LEU A 35 18.49 -7.77 9.55
N LYS A 36 19.12 -8.83 10.05
CA LYS A 36 18.97 -10.19 9.50
C LYS A 36 17.55 -10.76 9.59
N ASN A 37 16.65 -10.17 10.39
CA ASN A 37 15.24 -10.53 10.49
C ASN A 37 14.33 -9.73 9.55
N GLN A 38 14.91 -9.00 8.59
CA GLN A 38 14.20 -8.14 7.64
C GLN A 38 13.60 -6.87 8.26
N ASP A 39 13.92 -6.56 9.52
CA ASP A 39 13.64 -5.25 10.10
C ASP A 39 14.53 -4.19 9.46
N PHE A 40 14.00 -2.97 9.35
CA PHE A 40 14.74 -1.83 8.85
C PHE A 40 14.45 -0.57 9.66
N PHE A 41 15.49 0.25 9.78
CA PHE A 41 15.46 1.52 10.49
C PHE A 41 16.07 2.59 9.60
N HIS A 42 15.30 3.62 9.27
CA HIS A 42 15.86 4.87 8.79
C HIS A 42 16.59 5.56 9.93
N GLY A 43 17.54 6.42 9.60
CA GLY A 43 18.29 7.16 10.61
C GLY A 43 19.73 7.45 10.24
N GLU A 44 20.56 7.49 11.27
CA GLU A 44 22.00 7.80 11.15
C GLU A 44 22.83 6.98 12.12
N LEU A 45 24.03 6.58 11.68
CA LEU A 45 25.07 6.02 12.53
C LEU A 45 25.66 7.14 13.38
N VAL A 46 25.76 6.91 14.69
CA VAL A 46 26.26 7.90 15.66
C VAL A 46 27.38 7.32 16.51
N ASP A 47 28.09 8.20 17.20
CA ASP A 47 29.23 7.83 18.04
C ASP A 47 28.83 6.82 19.14
N GLY A 48 29.71 5.85 19.36
CA GLY A 48 29.54 4.76 20.31
C GLY A 48 30.86 4.04 20.59
N ASP A 49 31.11 3.73 21.86
CA ASP A 49 32.38 3.14 22.31
C ASP A 49 32.34 1.61 22.47
N GLN A 50 31.19 0.98 22.20
CA GLN A 50 31.01 -0.44 22.40
C GLN A 50 31.60 -1.24 21.23
N PRO A 51 32.55 -2.16 21.48
CA PRO A 51 33.10 -2.99 20.42
C PRO A 51 32.04 -3.93 19.86
N ASN A 52 32.10 -4.19 18.55
CA ASN A 52 31.16 -5.04 17.82
C ASN A 52 29.67 -4.65 17.99
N SER A 53 29.41 -3.36 18.22
CA SER A 53 28.06 -2.79 18.25
C SER A 53 28.03 -1.47 17.49
N LEU A 54 26.96 -1.22 16.74
CA LEU A 54 26.70 0.05 16.07
C LEU A 54 25.58 0.79 16.79
N ARG A 55 25.80 2.08 17.05
CA ARG A 55 24.81 2.94 17.68
C ARG A 55 24.07 3.75 16.63
N TRP A 56 22.75 3.66 16.63
CA TRP A 56 21.88 4.13 15.56
C TRP A 56 20.80 5.07 16.07
N ARG A 57 20.73 6.28 15.54
CA ARG A 57 19.64 7.22 15.84
C ARG A 57 18.48 6.96 14.90
N SER A 58 17.34 6.52 15.42
CA SER A 58 16.15 6.17 14.65
C SER A 58 15.04 7.22 14.83
N PRO A 59 14.12 7.40 13.86
CA PRO A 59 12.92 8.21 14.01
C PRO A 59 11.97 7.80 15.14
N LEU A 60 12.21 6.66 15.81
CA LEU A 60 11.38 6.22 16.94
C LEU A 60 11.61 7.05 18.21
N SER A 61 12.83 7.54 18.45
CA SER A 61 13.25 8.14 19.72
C SER A 61 14.50 9.01 19.61
N ASP A 62 14.66 9.98 20.51
CA ASP A 62 15.90 10.78 20.63
C ASP A 62 17.10 9.92 21.08
N GLN A 63 16.83 8.91 21.90
CA GLN A 63 17.85 7.98 22.40
C GLN A 63 18.27 7.02 21.28
N PRO A 64 19.57 6.93 20.95
CA PRO A 64 20.05 5.97 19.96
C PRO A 64 19.91 4.52 20.43
N LEU A 65 19.66 3.63 19.47
CA LEU A 65 19.59 2.19 19.66
C LEU A 65 20.96 1.54 19.41
N ASP A 66 21.28 0.51 20.20
CA ASP A 66 22.56 -0.20 20.10
C ASP A 66 22.37 -1.59 19.47
N PHE A 67 22.83 -1.75 18.23
CA PHE A 67 22.71 -3.00 17.47
C PHE A 67 24.04 -3.76 17.41
N PRO A 68 24.12 -4.99 17.97
CA PRO A 68 25.29 -5.83 17.80
C PRO A 68 25.54 -6.14 16.31
N VAL A 69 26.80 -6.06 15.87
CA VAL A 69 27.20 -6.28 14.46
C VAL A 69 26.71 -7.64 13.93
N ALA A 70 26.67 -8.67 14.78
CA ALA A 70 26.16 -10.00 14.40
C ALA A 70 24.68 -10.03 13.98
N ARG A 71 23.88 -9.00 14.34
CA ARG A 71 22.46 -8.86 13.97
C ARG A 71 22.25 -8.03 12.71
N ILE A 72 23.27 -7.27 12.32
CA ILE A 72 23.22 -6.40 11.14
C ILE A 72 23.33 -7.28 9.90
N ASN A 73 22.38 -7.10 8.99
CA ASN A 73 22.52 -7.61 7.62
C ASN A 73 23.37 -6.61 6.85
N ALA A 74 22.94 -5.35 6.83
CA ALA A 74 23.69 -4.29 6.18
C ALA A 74 23.26 -2.88 6.63
N LEU A 75 24.12 -1.90 6.40
CA LEU A 75 23.90 -0.49 6.66
C LEU A 75 24.36 0.33 5.46
N TYR A 76 23.60 1.37 5.14
CA TYR A 76 23.73 2.10 3.89
C TYR A 76 23.73 3.59 4.16
N CYS A 77 24.88 4.21 3.89
CA CYS A 77 25.13 5.61 4.20
C CYS A 77 24.70 6.51 3.04
N ARG A 78 24.10 7.66 3.35
CA ARG A 78 23.69 8.66 2.35
C ARG A 78 24.88 9.25 1.56
N GLY A 79 24.69 9.43 0.24
CA GLY A 79 25.30 10.50 -0.57
C GLY A 79 26.57 10.11 -1.35
N GLY A 80 26.97 10.96 -2.29
CA GLY A 80 28.24 10.88 -3.04
C GLY A 80 28.22 10.00 -4.29
N GLN A 81 28.48 10.59 -5.47
CA GLN A 81 28.90 9.79 -6.62
C GLN A 81 30.23 9.11 -6.26
N PRO A 82 30.45 7.84 -6.65
CA PRO A 82 31.74 7.19 -6.46
C PRO A 82 32.84 8.10 -7.02
N SER A 83 33.83 8.43 -6.18
CA SER A 83 34.96 9.25 -6.63
C SER A 83 35.85 8.33 -7.45
N GLN A 84 35.95 8.58 -8.76
CA GLN A 84 36.83 7.80 -9.63
C GLN A 84 38.29 8.09 -9.24
N GLN A 85 38.88 7.20 -8.43
CA GLN A 85 40.25 7.35 -7.93
C GLN A 85 41.25 7.02 -9.05
N GLN A 86 42.22 7.91 -9.26
CA GLN A 86 43.39 7.61 -10.08
C GLN A 86 44.43 6.95 -9.15
N ALA A 87 44.66 5.65 -9.34
CA ALA A 87 45.65 4.88 -8.59
C ALA A 87 46.55 4.14 -9.57
N SER A 88 47.84 3.98 -9.23
CA SER A 88 48.74 3.21 -10.11
C SER A 88 48.58 1.70 -9.95
N HIS A 89 48.17 1.22 -8.77
CA HIS A 89 48.03 -0.21 -8.49
C HIS A 89 46.75 -0.54 -7.68
N CYS A 90 46.33 -1.80 -7.84
CA CYS A 90 45.26 -2.44 -7.08
C CYS A 90 45.85 -3.65 -6.35
N LEU A 91 45.74 -3.66 -5.03
CA LEU A 91 46.10 -4.79 -4.17
C LEU A 91 44.83 -5.54 -3.79
N GLU A 92 44.78 -6.84 -4.09
CA GLU A 92 43.67 -7.72 -3.69
C GLU A 92 44.19 -8.75 -2.70
N LEU A 93 43.44 -8.96 -1.62
CA LEU A 93 43.79 -9.85 -0.52
C LEU A 93 43.01 -11.16 -0.56
N VAL A 94 43.51 -12.15 0.16
CA VAL A 94 42.94 -13.51 0.20
C VAL A 94 41.50 -13.60 0.75
N ASP A 95 41.03 -12.61 1.52
CA ASP A 95 39.65 -12.50 2.00
C ASP A 95 38.74 -11.66 1.09
N GLY A 96 39.27 -11.17 -0.03
CA GLY A 96 38.55 -10.34 -0.99
C GLY A 96 38.52 -8.85 -0.64
N ASP A 97 39.32 -8.40 0.33
CA ASP A 97 39.58 -6.97 0.55
C ASP A 97 40.46 -6.40 -0.55
N ILE A 98 40.31 -5.10 -0.80
CA ILE A 98 40.90 -4.40 -1.94
C ILE A 98 41.38 -3.02 -1.50
N PHE A 99 42.62 -2.70 -1.87
CA PHE A 99 43.22 -1.39 -1.67
C PHE A 99 43.75 -0.82 -2.97
N TYR A 100 43.38 0.43 -3.26
CA TYR A 100 43.90 1.20 -4.38
C TYR A 100 44.94 2.21 -3.91
N GLY A 101 46.11 2.20 -4.55
CA GLY A 101 47.19 3.10 -4.18
C GLY A 101 48.45 2.97 -5.03
N ASP A 102 49.47 3.70 -4.60
CA ASP A 102 50.80 3.66 -5.18
C ASP A 102 51.71 2.77 -4.32
N VAL A 103 52.42 1.82 -4.95
CA VAL A 103 53.35 0.95 -4.23
C VAL A 103 54.56 1.77 -3.81
N LEU A 104 54.78 1.87 -2.50
CA LEU A 104 55.95 2.54 -1.91
C LEU A 104 57.12 1.58 -1.76
N ASP A 105 56.83 0.36 -1.30
CA ASP A 105 57.82 -0.66 -1.02
C ASP A 105 57.21 -2.07 -1.18
N LEU A 106 58.03 -3.00 -1.62
CA LEU A 106 57.66 -4.41 -1.76
C LEU A 106 58.90 -5.26 -1.40
N THR A 107 58.77 -5.98 -0.30
CA THR A 107 59.82 -6.81 0.32
C THR A 107 59.37 -8.27 0.33
N PRO A 108 60.26 -9.23 0.64
CA PRO A 108 59.87 -10.63 0.79
C PRO A 108 58.81 -10.90 1.88
N GLU A 109 58.61 -9.97 2.83
CA GLU A 109 57.67 -10.14 3.94
C GLU A 109 56.34 -9.40 3.76
N LYS A 110 56.38 -8.21 3.15
CA LYS A 110 55.22 -7.31 3.07
C LYS A 110 55.26 -6.38 1.86
N ILE A 111 54.09 -5.87 1.51
CA ILE A 111 53.90 -4.75 0.58
C ILE A 111 53.40 -3.52 1.34
N THR A 112 53.86 -2.32 0.95
CA THR A 112 53.37 -1.04 1.49
C THR A 112 52.83 -0.18 0.36
N LEU A 113 51.58 0.28 0.51
CA LEU A 113 50.91 1.17 -0.43
C LEU A 113 50.64 2.51 0.21
N LYS A 114 50.80 3.57 -0.59
CA LYS A 114 50.19 4.87 -0.33
C LYS A 114 48.76 4.87 -0.88
N THR A 115 47.78 4.84 0.01
CA THR A 115 46.35 4.90 -0.31
C THR A 115 45.84 6.33 -0.17
N THR A 116 44.68 6.62 -0.77
CA THR A 116 44.08 7.96 -0.68
C THR A 116 43.45 8.23 0.69
N LEU A 117 42.90 7.19 1.34
CA LEU A 117 42.14 7.35 2.58
C LEU A 117 42.95 7.07 3.85
N PHE A 118 43.93 6.17 3.79
CA PHE A 118 44.63 5.66 4.97
C PHE A 118 46.11 6.03 5.01
N ASP A 119 46.56 6.97 4.18
CA ASP A 119 47.97 7.30 3.95
C ASP A 119 48.79 6.06 3.60
N GLU A 120 49.52 5.45 4.55
CA GLU A 120 50.35 4.26 4.31
C GLU A 120 49.71 2.99 4.90
N VAL A 121 49.50 1.99 4.03
CA VAL A 121 48.97 0.68 4.41
C VAL A 121 50.03 -0.39 4.10
N SER A 122 50.53 -1.05 5.14
CA SER A 122 51.41 -2.23 5.00
C SER A 122 50.64 -3.52 5.22
N VAL A 123 50.74 -4.46 4.28
CA VAL A 123 50.08 -5.76 4.32
C VAL A 123 51.13 -6.88 4.17
N PRO A 124 51.13 -7.90 5.04
CA PRO A 124 51.97 -9.09 4.88
C PRO A 124 51.70 -9.82 3.55
N LEU A 125 52.75 -10.30 2.87
CA LEU A 125 52.61 -10.94 1.55
C LEU A 125 51.81 -12.25 1.58
N ASP A 126 51.80 -12.97 2.71
CA ASP A 126 50.97 -14.16 2.90
C ASP A 126 49.46 -13.85 2.95
N ARG A 127 49.08 -12.56 3.03
CA ARG A 127 47.69 -12.09 2.92
C ARG A 127 47.36 -11.52 1.55
N VAL A 128 48.36 -11.29 0.70
CA VAL A 128 48.16 -10.75 -0.63
C VAL A 128 47.83 -11.88 -1.59
N LEU A 129 46.77 -11.71 -2.38
CA LEU A 129 46.45 -12.62 -3.48
C LEU A 129 47.15 -12.15 -4.76
N ARG A 130 47.04 -10.85 -5.07
CA ARG A 130 47.64 -10.26 -6.27
C ARG A 130 47.86 -8.76 -6.13
N LEU A 131 48.87 -8.28 -6.86
CA LEU A 131 49.13 -6.88 -7.12
C LEU A 131 49.01 -6.63 -8.62
N MET A 132 48.17 -5.69 -9.01
CA MET A 132 47.89 -5.39 -10.42
C MET A 132 48.18 -3.93 -10.73
N ARG A 133 48.78 -3.67 -11.90
CA ARG A 133 48.93 -2.31 -12.41
C ARG A 133 47.63 -1.83 -13.06
N CYS A 134 47.22 -0.61 -12.76
CA CYS A 134 46.07 0.05 -13.37
C CYS A 134 46.43 0.56 -14.78
N GLN A 135 45.70 0.16 -15.84
CA GLN A 135 45.92 0.71 -17.20
C GLN A 135 45.25 2.09 -17.32
N GLU A 136 45.97 3.09 -17.86
CA GLU A 136 45.51 4.50 -17.87
C GLU A 136 45.15 5.08 -16.47
N GLY A 137 45.63 4.44 -15.39
CA GLY A 137 45.22 4.77 -14.02
C GLY A 137 43.87 4.17 -13.59
N ARG A 138 43.29 3.24 -14.37
CA ARG A 138 42.06 2.50 -14.07
C ARG A 138 42.33 0.99 -13.98
N ALA A 139 42.22 0.39 -12.80
CA ALA A 139 42.19 -1.08 -12.64
C ALA A 139 40.76 -1.66 -12.71
N MET A 140 39.77 -0.79 -12.64
CA MET A 140 38.35 -1.12 -12.53
C MET A 140 37.61 -0.23 -13.52
N ILE A 141 36.81 -0.86 -14.38
CA ILE A 141 35.94 -0.19 -15.36
C ILE A 141 34.64 0.21 -14.67
N TYR A 142 34.13 -0.66 -13.78
CA TYR A 142 32.89 -0.45 -13.06
C TYR A 142 32.91 -1.14 -11.70
N SER A 143 32.29 -0.53 -10.71
CA SER A 143 31.89 -1.17 -9.46
C SER A 143 30.54 -0.64 -9.04
N GLY A 144 29.62 -1.55 -8.75
CA GLY A 144 28.28 -1.24 -8.31
C GLY A 144 27.43 -2.50 -8.24
N PRO A 145 26.11 -2.42 -8.41
CA PRO A 145 25.35 -1.19 -8.55
C PRO A 145 25.07 -0.52 -7.20
N SER A 146 25.68 0.65 -6.98
CA SER A 146 25.38 1.56 -5.85
C SER A 146 24.12 2.41 -6.16
N GLY A 147 23.06 1.76 -6.62
CA GLY A 147 21.81 2.38 -7.09
C GLY A 147 21.60 2.33 -8.61
N LEU A 148 20.46 2.87 -9.06
CA LEU A 148 20.02 2.87 -10.46
C LEU A 148 20.60 4.02 -11.30
N VAL A 149 21.46 4.86 -10.69
CA VAL A 149 22.04 6.00 -11.40
C VAL A 149 22.91 5.46 -12.54
N ASN A 150 22.54 5.80 -13.79
CA ASN A 150 23.09 5.31 -15.07
C ASN A 150 22.63 3.93 -15.55
N TRP A 151 21.76 3.24 -14.80
CA TRP A 151 21.06 2.05 -15.27
C TRP A 151 19.73 2.43 -15.92
N LYS A 152 19.48 1.91 -17.11
CA LYS A 152 18.17 1.99 -17.77
C LYS A 152 17.28 0.86 -17.21
N VAL A 153 16.10 1.22 -16.75
CA VAL A 153 15.07 0.27 -16.28
C VAL A 153 14.02 0.13 -17.37
N SER A 154 13.61 -1.10 -17.68
CA SER A 154 12.55 -1.33 -18.66
C SER A 154 11.18 -0.87 -18.13
N PRO A 155 10.28 -0.35 -18.99
CA PRO A 155 8.97 0.14 -18.57
C PRO A 155 8.05 -0.91 -17.93
N GLU A 156 8.25 -2.18 -18.28
CA GLU A 156 7.48 -3.32 -17.77
C GLU A 156 8.08 -3.92 -16.48
N SER A 157 9.14 -3.31 -15.93
CA SER A 157 9.81 -3.78 -14.72
C SER A 157 9.05 -3.40 -13.44
N ASP A 158 8.97 -4.35 -12.51
CA ASP A 158 8.70 -4.08 -11.10
C ASP A 158 9.78 -3.12 -10.53
N PRO A 159 9.43 -2.30 -9.52
CA PRO A 159 10.31 -1.25 -9.03
C PRO A 159 11.57 -1.84 -8.38
N TRP A 160 12.72 -1.57 -9.00
CA TRP A 160 14.02 -1.81 -8.38
C TRP A 160 14.17 -0.90 -7.15
N GLN A 161 14.44 -1.53 -6.02
CA GLN A 161 14.71 -0.85 -4.77
C GLN A 161 16.22 -0.87 -4.52
N VAL A 162 16.73 0.25 -4.01
CA VAL A 162 18.06 0.22 -3.39
C VAL A 162 17.85 -0.38 -2.01
N ASP A 163 17.92 -1.71 -1.90
CA ASP A 163 17.99 -2.46 -0.62
C ASP A 163 19.42 -2.38 -0.12
N GLY A 164 19.79 -1.12 0.02
CA GLY A 164 21.01 -0.65 0.52
C GLY A 164 22.26 -0.89 -0.29
N GLY A 165 22.72 0.19 -0.92
CA GLY A 165 23.91 0.18 -1.78
C GLY A 165 23.89 -0.89 -2.88
N GLN A 166 22.79 -1.63 -3.03
CA GLN A 166 22.64 -2.85 -3.77
C GLN A 166 21.24 -2.81 -4.37
N LEU A 167 21.14 -3.23 -5.62
CA LEU A 167 19.87 -3.27 -6.32
C LEU A 167 19.14 -4.56 -5.95
N ALA A 168 17.94 -4.41 -5.38
CA ALA A 168 17.06 -5.52 -5.10
C ALA A 168 15.72 -5.33 -5.78
N VAL A 169 15.10 -6.44 -6.13
CA VAL A 169 13.76 -6.46 -6.73
C VAL A 169 13.02 -7.71 -6.33
N GLU A 170 11.70 -7.61 -6.24
CA GLU A 170 10.78 -8.72 -6.06
C GLU A 170 9.82 -8.73 -7.25
N GLY A 171 9.88 -9.77 -8.08
CA GLY A 171 9.07 -9.88 -9.29
C GLY A 171 9.89 -9.81 -10.59
N VAL A 172 9.28 -9.30 -11.67
CA VAL A 172 9.86 -9.26 -13.01
C VAL A 172 10.51 -7.91 -13.22
N ALA A 173 11.82 -7.85 -13.40
CA ALA A 173 12.49 -6.59 -13.65
C ALA A 173 13.82 -6.75 -14.37
N ASP A 174 14.23 -5.73 -15.12
CA ASP A 174 15.52 -5.70 -15.78
C ASP A 174 16.16 -4.32 -15.75
N ILE A 175 17.48 -4.32 -15.66
CA ILE A 175 18.35 -3.15 -15.72
C ILE A 175 19.43 -3.37 -16.77
N GLU A 176 19.74 -2.32 -17.51
CA GLU A 176 20.78 -2.30 -18.53
C GLU A 176 21.70 -1.10 -18.35
N GLN A 177 23.02 -1.33 -18.43
CA GLN A 177 24.01 -0.27 -18.57
C GLN A 177 25.06 -0.65 -19.60
N THR A 178 25.44 0.29 -20.46
CA THR A 178 26.46 0.09 -21.50
C THR A 178 27.84 0.48 -20.99
N PHE A 179 28.84 -0.36 -21.27
CA PHE A 179 30.22 -0.16 -20.83
C PHE A 179 31.23 -0.29 -21.99
N PRO A 180 32.29 0.53 -21.99
CA PRO A 180 33.43 0.35 -22.88
C PRO A 180 34.32 -0.78 -22.37
N LEU A 181 34.09 -2.00 -22.86
CA LEU A 181 34.80 -3.19 -22.40
C LEU A 181 36.08 -3.43 -23.23
N PRO A 182 37.24 -3.68 -22.58
CA PRO A 182 38.47 -4.03 -23.28
C PRO A 182 38.42 -5.47 -23.82
N PRO A 183 39.36 -5.90 -24.68
CA PRO A 183 39.43 -7.27 -25.18
C PRO A 183 39.62 -8.35 -24.10
N ARG A 184 40.13 -7.97 -22.91
CA ARG A 184 40.27 -8.84 -21.75
C ARG A 184 39.72 -8.17 -20.49
N PHE A 185 38.72 -8.79 -19.89
CA PHE A 185 38.09 -8.27 -18.67
C PHE A 185 37.57 -9.40 -17.77
N CYS A 186 37.32 -9.06 -16.52
CA CYS A 186 36.74 -9.94 -15.51
C CYS A 186 35.48 -9.29 -14.93
N LEU A 187 34.39 -10.05 -14.87
CA LEU A 187 33.20 -9.69 -14.10
C LEU A 187 33.23 -10.44 -12.76
N GLU A 188 33.20 -9.71 -11.66
CA GLU A 188 32.94 -10.27 -10.34
C GLU A 188 31.47 -10.08 -10.00
N VAL A 189 30.78 -11.18 -9.74
CA VAL A 189 29.34 -11.20 -9.53
C VAL A 189 29.06 -11.82 -8.16
N SER A 190 28.36 -11.09 -7.30
CA SER A 190 27.74 -11.61 -6.08
C SER A 190 26.27 -11.23 -6.08
N LEU A 191 25.40 -12.23 -6.10
CA LEU A 191 23.95 -12.06 -6.09
C LEU A 191 23.37 -12.88 -4.94
N VAL A 192 22.23 -12.46 -4.41
CA VAL A 192 21.39 -13.28 -3.52
C VAL A 192 20.05 -13.51 -4.20
N ALA A 193 19.75 -14.78 -4.41
CA ALA A 193 18.56 -15.25 -5.08
C ALA A 193 17.69 -16.02 -4.08
N ALA A 194 16.48 -15.51 -3.81
CA ALA A 194 15.51 -16.19 -2.96
C ALA A 194 14.88 -17.40 -3.67
N LYS A 195 14.06 -18.17 -2.95
CA LYS A 195 13.37 -19.34 -3.50
C LYS A 195 12.50 -18.94 -4.71
N ASN A 196 12.74 -19.58 -5.86
CA ASN A 196 12.11 -19.34 -7.18
C ASN A 196 12.64 -18.13 -7.97
N ALA A 197 13.76 -17.53 -7.57
CA ALA A 197 14.41 -16.51 -8.39
C ALA A 197 14.87 -17.10 -9.73
N SER A 198 14.59 -16.40 -10.82
CA SER A 198 15.03 -16.76 -12.17
C SER A 198 15.80 -15.59 -12.76
N LEU A 199 17.09 -15.78 -12.96
CA LEU A 199 18.08 -14.75 -13.27
C LEU A 199 18.61 -14.92 -14.69
N LEU A 200 18.85 -13.79 -15.35
CA LEU A 200 19.73 -13.65 -16.52
C LEU A 200 20.73 -12.52 -16.28
N LEU A 201 22.01 -12.81 -16.48
CA LEU A 201 23.10 -11.85 -16.55
C LEU A 201 23.76 -11.95 -17.93
N ALA A 202 23.61 -10.95 -18.79
CA ALA A 202 24.14 -10.98 -20.15
C ALA A 202 25.11 -9.83 -20.42
N VAL A 203 26.15 -10.11 -21.22
CA VAL A 203 27.10 -9.11 -21.71
C VAL A 203 26.94 -9.00 -23.22
N GLY A 204 26.09 -8.07 -23.67
CA GLY A 204 25.70 -7.91 -25.07
C GLY A 204 25.32 -9.24 -25.69
N ASP A 205 25.77 -9.44 -26.92
CA ASP A 205 25.64 -10.71 -27.62
C ASP A 205 26.87 -11.60 -27.38
N LEU A 206 27.69 -11.41 -26.33
CA LEU A 206 28.89 -12.23 -26.11
C LEU A 206 28.57 -13.55 -25.41
N PHE A 207 27.81 -13.49 -24.31
CA PHE A 207 27.38 -14.64 -23.51
C PHE A 207 26.32 -14.19 -22.48
N SER A 208 25.63 -15.17 -21.89
CA SER A 208 24.76 -14.99 -20.74
C SER A 208 25.02 -16.04 -19.65
N VAL A 209 24.75 -15.68 -18.40
CA VAL A 209 24.67 -16.60 -17.28
C VAL A 209 23.23 -16.59 -16.78
N GLU A 210 22.59 -17.76 -16.84
CA GLU A 210 21.15 -17.89 -16.65
C GLU A 210 20.81 -19.08 -15.73
N THR A 211 19.66 -18.99 -15.07
CA THR A 211 19.12 -20.10 -14.27
C THR A 211 18.18 -20.98 -15.10
N PHE A 212 18.51 -22.26 -15.24
CA PHE A 212 17.64 -23.29 -15.83
C PHE A 212 17.24 -24.31 -14.77
N GLY A 213 16.01 -24.22 -14.28
CA GLY A 213 15.56 -25.02 -13.13
C GLY A 213 16.43 -24.71 -11.91
N ASP A 214 17.10 -25.73 -11.36
CA ASP A 214 18.01 -25.58 -10.21
C ASP A 214 19.48 -25.38 -10.62
N ASP A 215 19.79 -25.20 -11.91
CA ASP A 215 21.16 -25.05 -12.41
C ASP A 215 21.46 -23.62 -12.85
N LEU A 216 22.59 -23.08 -12.39
CA LEU A 216 23.20 -21.89 -12.96
C LEU A 216 24.06 -22.31 -14.16
N THR A 217 23.82 -21.69 -15.32
CA THR A 217 24.39 -22.14 -16.60
C THR A 217 24.97 -20.96 -17.36
N LEU A 218 26.19 -21.13 -17.89
CA LEU A 218 26.80 -20.23 -18.85
C LEU A 218 26.35 -20.64 -20.25
N VAL A 219 25.80 -19.70 -21.00
CA VAL A 219 25.26 -19.91 -22.34
C VAL A 219 25.91 -18.93 -23.31
N ARG A 220 26.25 -19.45 -24.49
CA ARG A 220 26.58 -18.65 -25.65
C ARG A 220 25.79 -19.19 -26.83
N GLU A 221 24.84 -18.41 -27.34
CA GLU A 221 24.08 -18.73 -28.54
C GLU A 221 24.42 -17.75 -29.68
N THR A 222 24.64 -18.27 -30.88
CA THR A 222 24.77 -17.52 -32.14
C THR A 222 23.76 -18.07 -33.14
N ALA A 223 23.57 -17.40 -34.28
CA ALA A 223 22.71 -17.92 -35.34
C ALA A 223 23.15 -19.30 -35.89
N GLU A 224 24.41 -19.70 -35.70
CA GLU A 224 24.98 -20.91 -36.30
C GLU A 224 25.38 -21.99 -35.27
N ALA A 225 25.60 -21.62 -34.00
CA ALA A 225 26.06 -22.53 -32.95
C ALA A 225 25.67 -22.06 -31.55
N ALA A 226 25.45 -23.01 -30.63
CA ALA A 226 25.27 -22.77 -29.21
C ALA A 226 26.29 -23.58 -28.39
N ASP A 227 26.91 -22.94 -27.41
CA ASP A 227 27.83 -23.54 -26.44
C ASP A 227 27.31 -23.28 -25.01
N ILE A 228 27.32 -24.32 -24.17
CA ILE A 228 26.64 -24.30 -22.88
C ILE A 228 27.50 -25.03 -21.84
N ALA A 229 27.68 -24.41 -20.67
CA ALA A 229 28.36 -25.01 -19.53
C ALA A 229 27.55 -24.84 -18.24
N SER A 230 27.15 -25.95 -17.62
CA SER A 230 26.55 -25.94 -16.28
C SER A 230 27.62 -25.59 -15.24
N LEU A 231 27.35 -24.60 -14.39
CA LEU A 231 28.31 -24.04 -13.44
C LEU A 231 28.15 -24.63 -12.05
N GLN A 232 26.92 -24.58 -11.51
CA GLN A 232 26.60 -25.07 -10.17
C GLN A 232 25.10 -25.23 -9.95
N LYS A 233 24.73 -26.05 -8.97
CA LYS A 233 23.35 -26.15 -8.46
C LYS A 233 23.04 -25.00 -7.50
N VAL A 234 21.87 -24.38 -7.67
CA VAL A 234 21.34 -23.35 -6.77
C VAL A 234 20.52 -24.04 -5.68
N ARG A 235 21.00 -24.01 -4.42
CA ARG A 235 20.34 -24.69 -3.27
C ARG A 235 19.15 -23.85 -2.74
N GLN A 236 18.18 -24.49 -2.07
CA GLN A 236 17.01 -23.80 -1.50
C GLN A 236 17.33 -23.02 -0.21
N GLY A 237 16.78 -21.80 -0.10
CA GLY A 237 16.99 -20.84 1.00
C GLY A 237 18.03 -19.79 0.59
N ASP A 238 17.73 -18.49 0.76
CA ASP A 238 18.47 -17.31 0.27
C ASP A 238 19.89 -17.60 -0.23
N SER A 239 19.97 -18.06 -1.48
CA SER A 239 21.18 -18.69 -2.00
C SER A 239 22.07 -17.61 -2.58
N ARG A 240 23.22 -17.43 -1.94
CA ARG A 240 24.25 -16.51 -2.41
C ARG A 240 24.98 -17.14 -3.60
N LEU A 241 24.93 -16.46 -4.74
CA LEU A 241 25.63 -16.82 -5.97
C LEU A 241 26.84 -15.89 -6.11
N ALA A 242 28.03 -16.40 -5.85
CA ALA A 242 29.27 -15.65 -6.00
C ALA A 242 30.24 -16.35 -6.94
N PHE A 243 30.58 -15.71 -8.05
CA PHE A 243 31.45 -16.25 -9.10
C PHE A 243 32.13 -15.14 -9.91
N HIS A 244 33.22 -15.48 -10.58
CA HIS A 244 33.99 -14.59 -11.43
C HIS A 244 33.93 -15.08 -12.88
N ILE A 245 33.65 -14.20 -13.83
CA ILE A 245 33.60 -14.50 -15.26
C ILE A 245 34.80 -13.83 -15.92
N PHE A 246 35.70 -14.62 -16.48
CA PHE A 246 36.90 -14.18 -17.18
C PHE A 246 36.68 -14.26 -18.68
N VAL A 247 36.86 -13.14 -19.37
CA VAL A 247 36.63 -13.02 -20.82
C VAL A 247 37.95 -12.68 -21.52
N ASP A 248 38.41 -13.57 -22.41
CA ASP A 248 39.61 -13.39 -23.25
C ASP A 248 39.18 -13.50 -24.72
N ILE A 249 38.77 -12.37 -25.30
CA ILE A 249 38.36 -12.30 -26.71
C ILE A 249 39.50 -12.70 -27.65
N PRO A 250 40.76 -12.24 -27.47
CA PRO A 250 41.88 -12.70 -28.29
C PRO A 250 42.05 -14.23 -28.33
N GLN A 251 41.80 -14.93 -27.21
CA GLN A 251 41.83 -16.39 -27.15
C GLN A 251 40.50 -17.06 -27.48
N GLY A 252 39.44 -16.28 -27.72
CA GLY A 252 38.10 -16.77 -28.00
C GLY A 252 37.47 -17.54 -26.83
N LYS A 253 37.75 -17.15 -25.58
CA LYS A 253 37.35 -17.95 -24.41
C LYS A 253 36.65 -17.13 -23.34
N VAL A 254 35.55 -17.67 -22.80
CA VAL A 254 34.93 -17.22 -21.55
C VAL A 254 35.01 -18.36 -20.54
N ALA A 255 35.50 -18.07 -19.33
CA ALA A 255 35.64 -19.04 -18.26
C ALA A 255 35.02 -18.50 -16.97
N VAL A 256 34.27 -19.33 -16.27
CA VAL A 256 33.64 -18.97 -14.99
C VAL A 256 34.27 -19.77 -13.88
N CYS A 257 34.74 -19.07 -12.84
CA CYS A 257 35.28 -19.68 -11.63
C CYS A 257 34.43 -19.30 -10.42
N ASN A 258 34.45 -20.14 -9.38
CA ASN A 258 33.96 -19.72 -8.07
C ASN A 258 34.90 -18.71 -7.42
N VAL A 259 34.50 -18.13 -6.28
CA VAL A 259 35.31 -17.17 -5.52
C VAL A 259 36.67 -17.72 -5.07
N ALA A 260 36.81 -19.03 -4.93
CA ALA A 260 38.08 -19.70 -4.60
C ALA A 260 38.96 -19.97 -5.83
N GLY A 261 38.56 -19.49 -7.01
CA GLY A 261 39.32 -19.65 -8.26
C GLY A 261 39.06 -20.95 -9.02
N LYS A 262 38.31 -21.89 -8.46
CA LYS A 262 37.97 -23.17 -9.10
C LYS A 262 37.12 -22.94 -10.35
N LEU A 263 37.63 -23.40 -11.49
CA LEU A 263 36.88 -23.42 -12.76
C LEU A 263 35.58 -24.22 -12.59
N LEU A 264 34.46 -23.56 -12.85
CA LEU A 264 33.11 -24.13 -12.87
C LEU A 264 32.71 -24.55 -14.28
N GLY A 265 33.04 -23.73 -15.29
CA GLY A 265 32.73 -24.01 -16.69
C GLY A 265 33.37 -22.99 -17.63
N SER A 266 33.35 -23.27 -18.93
CA SER A 266 33.85 -22.35 -19.96
C SER A 266 33.14 -22.59 -21.29
N VAL A 267 33.02 -21.53 -22.09
CA VAL A 267 32.49 -21.57 -23.46
C VAL A 267 33.43 -20.86 -24.43
N GLN A 268 33.31 -21.16 -25.71
CA GLN A 268 34.03 -20.48 -26.78
C GLN A 268 33.28 -19.22 -27.25
N VAL A 269 34.02 -18.16 -27.54
CA VAL A 269 33.51 -16.90 -28.12
C VAL A 269 34.34 -16.49 -29.34
N PRO A 270 33.79 -15.71 -30.29
CA PRO A 270 34.51 -15.33 -31.50
C PRO A 270 35.83 -14.59 -31.21
N SER A 271 36.92 -15.01 -31.85
CA SER A 271 38.26 -14.48 -31.61
C SER A 271 38.62 -13.25 -32.45
N SER A 272 37.65 -12.44 -32.87
CA SER A 272 37.87 -11.30 -33.78
C SER A 272 37.19 -10.02 -33.30
N GLY A 273 37.99 -8.97 -33.04
CA GLY A 273 37.54 -7.59 -32.81
C GLY A 273 37.67 -7.08 -31.38
N GLU A 274 37.64 -5.75 -31.22
CA GLU A 274 37.42 -5.08 -29.93
C GLU A 274 35.95 -5.29 -29.49
N VAL A 275 35.72 -5.51 -28.19
CA VAL A 275 34.35 -5.62 -27.65
C VAL A 275 33.60 -4.30 -27.81
N GLY A 276 34.29 -3.17 -27.60
CA GLY A 276 33.71 -1.84 -27.72
C GLY A 276 32.70 -1.55 -26.61
N GLU A 277 31.61 -0.86 -26.97
CA GLU A 277 30.48 -0.57 -26.07
C GLU A 277 29.52 -1.76 -26.03
N ALA A 278 29.48 -2.48 -24.90
CA ALA A 278 28.60 -3.64 -24.72
C ALA A 278 27.61 -3.42 -23.57
N PRO A 279 26.31 -3.72 -23.75
CA PRO A 279 25.33 -3.63 -22.68
C PRO A 279 25.50 -4.78 -21.68
N LEU A 280 25.56 -4.46 -20.40
CA LEU A 280 25.44 -5.41 -19.30
C LEU A 280 23.98 -5.40 -18.82
N ILE A 281 23.32 -6.55 -18.93
CA ILE A 281 21.91 -6.71 -18.60
C ILE A 281 21.80 -7.62 -17.38
N VAL A 282 21.08 -7.16 -16.35
CA VAL A 282 20.65 -7.99 -15.22
C VAL A 282 19.14 -8.06 -15.24
N LYS A 283 18.59 -9.26 -15.38
CA LYS A 283 17.15 -9.51 -15.45
C LYS A 283 16.72 -10.56 -14.43
N ASN A 284 15.62 -10.27 -13.75
CA ASN A 284 14.89 -11.18 -12.91
C ASN A 284 13.53 -11.49 -13.54
N PHE A 285 13.17 -12.77 -13.64
CA PHE A 285 11.89 -13.20 -14.21
C PHE A 285 10.86 -13.59 -13.14
N ALA A 286 11.28 -13.84 -11.90
CA ALA A 286 10.40 -14.19 -10.79
C ALA A 286 11.17 -14.12 -9.47
N GLY A 287 10.46 -14.14 -8.33
CA GLY A 287 11.08 -14.20 -7.00
C GLY A 287 11.85 -12.93 -6.62
N ARG A 288 12.62 -13.01 -5.54
CA ARG A 288 13.46 -11.90 -5.07
C ARG A 288 14.92 -12.10 -5.51
N LEU A 289 15.47 -11.07 -6.14
CA LEU A 289 16.87 -10.98 -6.53
C LEU A 289 17.50 -9.76 -5.87
N ARG A 290 18.69 -9.93 -5.29
CA ARG A 290 19.53 -8.84 -4.81
C ARG A 290 20.90 -8.91 -5.46
N CYS A 291 21.32 -7.83 -6.09
CA CYS A 291 22.63 -7.67 -6.68
C CYS A 291 23.58 -7.09 -5.64
N GLU A 292 24.38 -7.95 -5.01
CA GLU A 292 25.27 -7.52 -3.93
C GLU A 292 26.58 -6.91 -4.43
N GLN A 293 27.07 -7.41 -5.56
CA GLN A 293 28.28 -6.94 -6.19
C GLN A 293 28.25 -7.24 -7.69
N LEU A 294 28.60 -6.23 -8.46
CA LEU A 294 28.89 -6.30 -9.88
C LEU A 294 30.10 -5.41 -10.16
N VAL A 295 31.25 -6.03 -10.37
CA VAL A 295 32.50 -5.32 -10.67
C VAL A 295 33.02 -5.76 -12.02
N ILE A 296 33.43 -4.80 -12.84
CA ILE A 296 34.12 -5.04 -14.09
C ILE A 296 35.55 -4.57 -13.93
N ARG A 297 36.51 -5.48 -14.06
CA ARG A 297 37.95 -5.18 -14.01
C ARG A 297 38.62 -5.48 -15.33
N ILE A 298 39.71 -4.77 -15.57
CA ILE A 298 40.66 -5.19 -16.61
C ILE A 298 41.32 -6.49 -16.12
N TRP A 299 41.44 -7.46 -17.02
CA TRP A 299 42.07 -8.74 -16.72
C TRP A 299 43.21 -9.02 -17.70
N ASN A 300 44.20 -9.78 -17.26
CA ASN A 300 45.47 -9.98 -17.94
C ASN A 300 45.56 -11.30 -18.72
N GLY A 301 44.57 -12.20 -18.59
CA GLY A 301 44.52 -13.48 -19.31
C GLY A 301 44.95 -14.70 -18.48
N ILE A 302 45.24 -14.56 -17.19
CA ILE A 302 45.61 -15.69 -16.30
C ILE A 302 44.45 -16.00 -15.34
N LEU A 303 43.99 -17.25 -15.32
CA LEU A 303 42.89 -17.65 -14.43
C LEU A 303 43.39 -17.77 -12.98
N PRO A 304 42.54 -17.55 -11.96
CA PRO A 304 42.95 -17.60 -10.55
C PRO A 304 43.57 -18.94 -10.12
N ASN A 305 43.17 -20.05 -10.74
CA ASN A 305 43.71 -21.38 -10.48
C ASN A 305 45.05 -21.68 -11.16
N ASP A 306 45.55 -20.77 -12.01
CA ASP A 306 46.93 -20.81 -12.51
C ASP A 306 47.91 -20.12 -11.53
N SER A 307 47.47 -19.85 -10.30
CA SER A 307 48.34 -19.36 -9.23
C SER A 307 49.46 -20.37 -8.97
N PRO A 308 50.70 -19.89 -8.81
CA PRO A 308 51.84 -20.77 -8.54
C PRO A 308 51.61 -21.55 -7.24
N ARG A 309 51.96 -22.84 -7.23
CA ARG A 309 51.92 -23.66 -6.01
C ARG A 309 52.97 -23.22 -4.99
N ASP A 310 54.14 -22.81 -5.49
CA ASP A 310 55.28 -22.33 -4.73
C ASP A 310 55.86 -21.08 -5.42
N GLY A 311 56.33 -20.13 -4.62
CA GLY A 311 56.87 -18.86 -5.12
C GLY A 311 55.81 -17.92 -5.70
N VAL A 312 56.26 -16.81 -6.25
CA VAL A 312 55.43 -15.80 -6.91
C VAL A 312 55.51 -15.94 -8.43
N LEU A 313 54.48 -15.46 -9.11
CA LEU A 313 54.41 -15.40 -10.57
C LEU A 313 54.25 -13.95 -11.01
N VAL A 314 55.20 -13.46 -11.79
CA VAL A 314 55.24 -12.09 -12.30
C VAL A 314 54.99 -12.13 -13.80
N HIS A 315 53.99 -11.38 -14.27
CA HIS A 315 53.78 -11.17 -15.69
C HIS A 315 54.12 -9.75 -16.10
N LEU A 316 54.82 -9.65 -17.22
CA LEU A 316 55.17 -8.39 -17.84
C LEU A 316 54.08 -7.95 -18.84
N GLN A 317 54.00 -6.66 -19.13
CA GLN A 317 53.06 -6.09 -20.10
C GLN A 317 53.23 -6.65 -21.52
N LYS A 318 54.43 -7.16 -21.85
CA LYS A 318 54.74 -7.78 -23.14
C LYS A 318 54.28 -9.24 -23.25
N GLY A 319 53.69 -9.80 -22.18
CA GLY A 319 53.13 -11.15 -22.14
C GLY A 319 54.05 -12.22 -21.55
N ASP A 320 55.32 -11.90 -21.28
CA ASP A 320 56.26 -12.82 -20.63
C ASP A 320 55.88 -13.08 -19.16
N ALA A 321 56.14 -14.30 -18.69
CA ALA A 321 55.89 -14.73 -17.31
C ALA A 321 57.17 -15.25 -16.66
N HIS A 322 57.41 -14.87 -15.41
CA HIS A 322 58.58 -15.25 -14.62
C HIS A 322 58.16 -15.74 -13.24
N SER A 323 58.67 -16.91 -12.83
CA SER A 323 58.48 -17.44 -11.48
C SER A 323 59.71 -17.15 -10.62
N ALA A 324 59.48 -16.78 -9.36
CA ALA A 324 60.54 -16.46 -8.40
C ALA A 324 60.14 -16.92 -6.99
N ASN A 325 61.12 -17.20 -6.14
CA ASN A 325 60.87 -17.52 -4.73
C ASN A 325 60.83 -16.25 -3.87
N GLU A 326 61.67 -15.29 -4.21
CA GLU A 326 61.74 -13.98 -3.55
C GLU A 326 61.62 -12.87 -4.59
N LEU A 327 61.10 -11.74 -4.15
CA LEU A 327 61.00 -10.53 -4.95
C LEU A 327 61.24 -9.30 -4.08
N HIS A 328 61.83 -8.27 -4.68
CA HIS A 328 62.05 -6.98 -4.04
C HIS A 328 61.86 -5.84 -5.04
N PHE A 329 61.07 -4.83 -4.68
CA PHE A 329 60.98 -3.59 -5.42
C PHE A 329 61.92 -2.56 -4.83
N ASN A 330 62.85 -2.07 -5.64
CA ASN A 330 63.72 -0.96 -5.26
C ASN A 330 63.13 0.36 -5.77
N ALA A 331 62.64 1.19 -4.85
CA ALA A 331 62.02 2.47 -5.16
C ALA A 331 63.00 3.50 -5.77
N GLU A 332 64.29 3.45 -5.42
CA GLU A 332 65.31 4.36 -5.95
C GLU A 332 65.63 4.06 -7.42
N THR A 333 65.71 2.78 -7.78
CA THR A 333 66.06 2.35 -9.15
C THR A 333 64.84 2.06 -10.03
N GLN A 334 63.64 2.02 -9.45
CA GLN A 334 62.40 1.63 -10.13
C GLN A 334 62.52 0.26 -10.81
N GLN A 335 63.17 -0.69 -10.15
CA GLN A 335 63.36 -2.07 -10.62
C GLN A 335 62.69 -3.06 -9.66
N LEU A 336 62.08 -4.10 -10.24
CA LEU A 336 61.65 -5.31 -9.53
C LEU A 336 62.74 -6.37 -9.71
N GLU A 337 63.36 -6.77 -8.61
CA GLU A 337 64.33 -7.85 -8.55
C GLU A 337 63.62 -9.16 -8.19
N LEU A 338 63.86 -10.20 -8.97
CA LEU A 338 63.29 -11.54 -8.80
C LEU A 338 64.41 -12.54 -8.58
N THR A 339 64.34 -13.32 -7.51
CA THR A 339 65.30 -14.39 -7.20
C THR A 339 64.64 -15.74 -7.41
N SER A 340 65.12 -16.49 -8.40
CA SER A 340 64.62 -17.84 -8.71
C SER A 340 65.21 -18.90 -7.78
N SER A 341 64.73 -20.14 -7.90
CA SER A 341 65.13 -21.28 -7.07
C SER A 341 66.58 -21.74 -7.20
N ASP A 342 67.30 -21.23 -8.20
CA ASP A 342 68.73 -21.42 -8.44
C ASP A 342 69.58 -20.25 -7.91
N ASP A 343 69.00 -19.38 -7.07
CA ASP A 343 69.60 -18.14 -6.54
C ASP A 343 70.00 -17.12 -7.63
N ALA A 344 69.49 -17.25 -8.86
CA ALA A 344 69.72 -16.27 -9.90
C ALA A 344 68.77 -15.07 -9.74
N THR A 345 69.34 -13.87 -9.58
CA THR A 345 68.57 -12.62 -9.53
C THR A 345 68.42 -12.00 -10.92
N ARG A 346 67.19 -11.63 -11.29
CA ARG A 346 66.88 -10.89 -12.52
C ARG A 346 66.14 -9.60 -12.16
N ALA A 347 66.51 -8.49 -12.76
CA ALA A 347 65.86 -7.20 -12.57
C ALA A 347 65.00 -6.83 -13.79
N PHE A 348 63.81 -6.31 -13.52
CA PHE A 348 62.88 -5.83 -14.53
C PHE A 348 62.44 -4.41 -14.20
N PRO A 349 62.27 -3.50 -15.19
CA PRO A 349 61.70 -2.19 -14.93
C PRO A 349 60.31 -2.30 -14.30
N TRP A 350 60.05 -1.55 -13.23
CA TRP A 350 58.76 -1.59 -12.53
C TRP A 350 57.58 -1.28 -13.45
N ASN A 351 57.79 -0.38 -14.42
CA ASN A 351 56.78 -0.03 -15.40
C ASN A 351 56.45 -1.15 -16.40
N ASP A 352 57.30 -2.16 -16.54
CA ASP A 352 57.04 -3.32 -17.40
C ASP A 352 56.21 -4.39 -16.68
N VAL A 353 56.05 -4.32 -15.36
CA VAL A 353 55.28 -5.27 -14.55
C VAL A 353 53.77 -5.01 -14.72
N ALA A 354 53.02 -6.04 -15.10
CA ALA A 354 51.57 -5.98 -15.27
C ALA A 354 50.82 -6.55 -14.06
N VAL A 355 51.25 -7.72 -13.57
CA VAL A 355 50.68 -8.38 -12.40
C VAL A 355 51.75 -9.16 -11.64
N ILE A 356 51.57 -9.23 -10.33
CA ILE A 356 52.26 -10.18 -9.46
C ILE A 356 51.18 -11.01 -8.76
N THR A 357 51.25 -12.33 -8.92
CA THR A 357 50.37 -13.30 -8.28
C THR A 357 51.13 -14.04 -7.20
N PHE A 358 50.55 -14.11 -6.01
CA PHE A 358 51.13 -14.73 -4.83
C PHE A 358 50.47 -16.09 -4.57
N PRO A 359 51.17 -17.02 -3.89
CA PRO A 359 50.60 -18.33 -3.56
C PRO A 359 49.44 -18.18 -2.57
N ALA A 360 48.34 -18.88 -2.83
CA ALA A 360 47.13 -18.77 -2.00
C ALA A 360 47.36 -19.32 -0.58
N ALA A 361 47.19 -18.48 0.44
CA ALA A 361 47.31 -18.90 1.83
C ALA A 361 46.07 -19.68 2.32
N ALA A 362 46.30 -20.73 3.12
CA ALA A 362 45.29 -21.74 3.45
C ALA A 362 44.23 -21.34 4.50
N LYS A 363 44.32 -20.15 5.12
CA LYS A 363 43.35 -19.71 6.14
C LYS A 363 43.34 -18.20 6.38
N VAL A 364 42.17 -17.59 6.25
CA VAL A 364 41.93 -16.19 6.62
C VAL A 364 41.06 -16.13 7.87
N ALA A 365 41.36 -15.20 8.77
CA ALA A 365 40.54 -14.94 9.94
C ALA A 365 39.16 -14.42 9.51
N THR A 366 38.11 -14.78 10.23
CA THR A 366 36.74 -14.36 9.94
C THR A 366 36.49 -12.98 10.56
N SER A 367 36.34 -11.94 9.73
CA SER A 367 35.91 -10.62 10.19
C SER A 367 34.40 -10.59 10.47
N SER A 368 33.96 -9.73 11.39
CA SER A 368 32.53 -9.57 11.67
C SER A 368 31.80 -8.75 10.60
N LEU A 369 32.51 -7.90 9.84
CA LEU A 369 31.91 -6.88 9.00
C LEU A 369 32.81 -6.49 7.81
N ARG A 370 32.19 -6.08 6.71
CA ARG A 370 32.84 -5.57 5.49
C ARG A 370 32.32 -4.18 5.14
N LEU A 371 33.23 -3.26 4.87
CA LEU A 371 32.98 -1.92 4.36
C LEU A 371 33.29 -1.87 2.87
N ASN A 372 32.38 -1.29 2.09
CA ASN A 372 32.65 -0.81 0.75
C ASN A 372 32.73 0.71 0.82
N LEU A 373 33.83 1.26 0.30
CA LEU A 373 34.13 2.69 0.37
C LEU A 373 33.90 3.36 -0.99
N ARG A 374 33.59 4.66 -0.96
CA ARG A 374 33.24 5.43 -2.17
C ARG A 374 34.39 5.62 -3.14
N ASN A 375 35.61 5.42 -2.68
CA ASN A 375 36.81 5.44 -3.49
C ASN A 375 37.12 4.07 -4.15
N GLY A 376 36.31 3.06 -3.89
CA GLY A 376 36.45 1.70 -4.42
C GLY A 376 37.18 0.73 -3.50
N ASP A 377 37.81 1.21 -2.42
CA ASP A 377 38.45 0.33 -1.44
C ASP A 377 37.41 -0.55 -0.73
N ARG A 378 37.85 -1.74 -0.35
CA ARG A 378 37.05 -2.70 0.42
C ARG A 378 37.84 -3.20 1.59
N VAL A 379 37.28 -3.02 2.78
CA VAL A 379 37.95 -3.33 4.04
C VAL A 379 37.04 -4.13 4.94
N SER A 380 37.51 -5.27 5.41
CA SER A 380 36.85 -6.17 6.35
C SER A 380 37.60 -6.16 7.68
N GLY A 381 36.85 -6.11 8.78
CA GLY A 381 37.42 -6.07 10.13
C GLY A 381 36.36 -6.04 11.22
N ASP A 382 36.80 -5.81 12.45
CA ASP A 382 35.95 -5.77 13.64
C ASP A 382 35.78 -4.34 14.16
N VAL A 383 34.55 -4.00 14.54
CA VAL A 383 34.23 -2.65 15.02
C VAL A 383 34.82 -2.45 16.41
N ARG A 384 35.68 -1.43 16.55
CA ARG A 384 36.20 -0.99 17.85
C ARG A 384 35.30 0.05 18.49
N ALA A 385 34.96 1.09 17.73
CA ALA A 385 34.13 2.22 18.15
C ALA A 385 33.72 3.05 16.93
N VAL A 386 32.74 3.94 17.12
CA VAL A 386 32.46 5.07 16.23
C VAL A 386 32.76 6.34 17.04
N ARG A 387 33.69 7.18 16.55
CA ARG A 387 34.10 8.42 17.22
C ARG A 387 34.34 9.52 16.20
N ASP A 388 33.91 10.73 16.51
CA ASP A 388 34.16 11.91 15.67
C ASP A 388 33.69 11.70 14.22
N ARG A 389 32.56 11.01 14.04
CA ARG A 389 32.01 10.62 12.73
C ARG A 389 32.94 9.71 11.90
N ALA A 390 33.81 8.93 12.54
CA ALA A 390 34.63 7.90 11.92
C ALA A 390 34.45 6.54 12.61
N LEU A 391 34.33 5.49 11.81
CA LEU A 391 34.31 4.11 12.25
C LEU A 391 35.74 3.61 12.45
N GLN A 392 36.08 3.25 13.69
CA GLN A 392 37.36 2.64 14.04
C GLN A 392 37.26 1.13 13.83
N LEU A 393 38.04 0.60 12.89
CA LEU A 393 38.01 -0.79 12.47
C LEU A 393 39.33 -1.48 12.81
N GLN A 394 39.29 -2.55 13.59
CA GLN A 394 40.42 -3.45 13.74
C GLN A 394 40.49 -4.36 12.51
N VAL A 395 41.59 -4.28 11.77
CA VAL A 395 41.81 -5.10 10.58
C VAL A 395 42.97 -6.03 10.86
N ASP A 396 42.77 -7.35 10.92
CA ASP A 396 43.80 -8.29 11.37
C ASP A 396 45.08 -8.28 10.51
N LYS A 397 44.96 -7.98 9.20
CA LYS A 397 46.10 -7.91 8.29
C LYS A 397 46.83 -6.57 8.28
N ILE A 398 46.32 -5.57 9.01
CA ILE A 398 46.93 -4.24 9.14
C ILE A 398 47.15 -3.99 10.63
N GLY A 399 48.41 -3.86 11.05
CA GLY A 399 48.74 -3.84 12.48
C GLY A 399 48.06 -2.71 13.29
N ALA A 400 47.75 -1.58 12.66
CA ALA A 400 47.05 -0.46 13.27
C ALA A 400 45.55 -0.46 12.91
N PRO A 401 44.64 -0.09 13.84
CA PRO A 401 43.24 0.14 13.51
C PRO A 401 43.10 1.22 12.43
N LEU A 402 42.18 1.00 11.49
CA LEU A 402 41.84 1.98 10.46
C LEU A 402 40.70 2.88 10.94
N SER A 403 40.82 4.17 10.68
CA SER A 403 39.79 5.17 10.94
C SER A 403 39.10 5.53 9.64
N VAL A 404 37.85 5.09 9.46
CA VAL A 404 37.09 5.29 8.23
C VAL A 404 36.03 6.38 8.46
N PRO A 405 36.13 7.56 7.85
CA PRO A 405 35.08 8.58 7.93
C PRO A 405 33.74 8.03 7.41
N ILE A 406 32.64 8.28 8.14
CA ILE A 406 31.31 7.72 7.81
C ILE A 406 30.83 8.19 6.43
N ASP A 407 31.22 9.39 6.01
CA ASP A 407 30.90 9.95 4.69
C ASP A 407 31.71 9.36 3.53
N GLN A 408 32.73 8.55 3.82
CA GLN A 408 33.45 7.75 2.82
C GLN A 408 32.92 6.32 2.71
N ILE A 409 32.03 5.91 3.63
CA ILE A 409 31.35 4.62 3.59
C ILE A 409 30.20 4.72 2.59
N ASP A 410 30.18 3.80 1.64
CA ASP A 410 29.03 3.55 0.77
C ASP A 410 28.07 2.57 1.46
N SER A 411 28.60 1.40 1.79
CA SER A 411 27.84 0.32 2.42
C SER A 411 28.68 -0.46 3.42
N LEU A 412 27.99 -1.06 4.38
CA LEU A 412 28.53 -1.91 5.42
C LEU A 412 27.71 -3.18 5.45
N VAL A 413 28.35 -4.35 5.42
CA VAL A 413 27.69 -5.65 5.37
C VAL A 413 28.17 -6.51 6.53
N GLY A 414 27.22 -7.08 7.27
CA GLY A 414 27.52 -8.05 8.33
C GLY A 414 27.93 -9.39 7.73
N LEU A 415 29.06 -9.94 8.18
CA LEU A 415 29.62 -11.20 7.67
C LEU A 415 29.31 -12.42 8.53
N SER A 416 28.72 -12.24 9.72
CA SER A 416 28.33 -13.36 10.58
C SER A 416 27.27 -14.22 9.89
N GLU A 417 27.44 -15.54 9.90
CA GLU A 417 26.43 -16.51 9.42
C GLU A 417 25.43 -16.91 10.51
N ASP A 418 25.57 -16.39 11.74
CA ASP A 418 24.73 -16.80 12.85
C ASP A 418 23.26 -16.46 12.56
N PRO A 419 22.36 -17.47 12.58
CA PRO A 419 20.95 -17.24 12.35
C PRO A 419 20.38 -16.40 13.51
N MET A 420 19.47 -15.48 13.18
CA MET A 420 18.71 -14.80 14.23
C MET A 420 17.72 -15.81 14.85
N PRO A 421 17.70 -15.98 16.18
CA PRO A 421 16.80 -16.95 16.81
C PRO A 421 15.34 -16.65 16.47
N GLY A 422 14.56 -17.65 16.02
CA GLY A 422 13.08 -17.71 16.11
C GLY A 422 12.23 -16.78 15.24
N LEU A 423 12.28 -16.94 13.91
CA LEU A 423 11.33 -16.31 12.97
C LEU A 423 9.91 -16.94 12.98
N ASP A 424 9.73 -18.10 13.64
CA ASP A 424 8.49 -18.90 13.63
C ASP A 424 7.39 -18.45 14.61
N THR A 425 7.43 -17.23 15.15
CA THR A 425 6.46 -16.79 16.17
C THR A 425 5.82 -15.44 15.84
N ALA A 426 4.56 -15.29 16.24
CA ALA A 426 3.79 -14.06 16.18
C ALA A 426 4.39 -13.00 17.14
N VAL A 427 5.51 -12.42 16.74
CA VAL A 427 6.16 -11.32 17.46
C VAL A 427 5.49 -10.02 17.05
N PRO A 428 5.21 -9.11 18.01
CA PRO A 428 4.65 -7.81 17.69
C PRO A 428 5.49 -7.06 16.66
N LEU A 429 4.80 -6.35 15.76
CA LEU A 429 5.40 -5.59 14.66
C LEU A 429 5.01 -4.13 14.77
N LEU A 430 5.99 -3.27 15.03
CA LEU A 430 5.89 -1.82 14.95
C LEU A 430 6.16 -1.36 13.51
N ASP A 431 5.22 -0.59 12.98
CA ASP A 431 5.22 0.01 11.65
C ASP A 431 5.04 1.53 11.80
N ALA A 432 6.09 2.27 11.46
CA ALA A 432 6.13 3.73 11.45
C ALA A 432 6.77 4.20 10.14
N GLU A 433 6.66 5.49 9.84
CA GLU A 433 7.32 6.05 8.65
C GLU A 433 8.84 5.80 8.69
N GLY A 434 9.37 5.09 7.69
CA GLY A 434 10.79 4.74 7.63
C GLY A 434 11.27 3.72 8.65
N VAL A 435 10.38 3.08 9.42
CA VAL A 435 10.77 2.07 10.40
C VAL A 435 9.81 0.87 10.38
N ARG A 436 10.39 -0.31 10.22
CA ARG A 436 9.70 -1.59 10.45
C ARG A 436 10.51 -2.41 11.42
N SER A 437 9.93 -2.67 12.59
CA SER A 437 10.62 -3.36 13.68
C SER A 437 9.72 -4.43 14.29
N HIS A 438 10.17 -5.68 14.28
CA HIS A 438 9.66 -6.68 15.21
C HIS A 438 10.30 -6.46 16.58
N GLY A 439 9.56 -6.73 17.65
CA GLY A 439 10.03 -6.46 19.00
C GLY A 439 8.94 -6.65 20.05
N GLU A 440 9.11 -5.96 21.16
CA GLU A 440 8.16 -6.00 22.27
C GLU A 440 7.96 -4.60 22.87
N LEU A 441 6.73 -4.35 23.32
CA LEU A 441 6.44 -3.24 24.21
C LEU A 441 6.86 -3.66 25.61
N VAL A 442 7.70 -2.87 26.28
CA VAL A 442 8.28 -3.23 27.57
C VAL A 442 7.71 -2.37 28.69
N ASP A 443 7.82 -2.89 29.91
CA ASP A 443 7.47 -2.15 31.12
C ASP A 443 8.27 -0.85 31.21
N THR A 444 7.65 0.18 31.78
CA THR A 444 8.29 1.50 31.97
C THR A 444 9.58 1.34 32.77
N PRO A 445 10.77 1.65 32.19
CA PRO A 445 12.04 1.50 32.89
C PRO A 445 12.13 2.36 34.16
N ALA A 446 12.95 1.95 35.11
CA ALA A 446 13.19 2.72 36.33
C ALA A 446 13.74 4.12 36.00
N GLY A 447 13.01 5.18 36.38
CA GLY A 447 13.34 6.57 36.07
C GLY A 447 12.89 7.06 34.69
N GLY A 448 12.21 6.23 33.90
CA GLY A 448 11.55 6.64 32.65
C GLY A 448 10.30 7.49 32.90
N ASP A 449 9.92 8.29 31.90
CA ASP A 449 8.65 9.03 31.89
C ASP A 449 7.47 8.03 31.86
N PRO A 450 6.55 8.07 32.84
CA PRO A 450 5.37 7.20 32.87
C PRO A 450 4.40 7.48 31.71
N ASN A 451 4.42 8.67 31.12
CA ASN A 451 3.52 9.02 30.01
C ASN A 451 4.05 8.57 28.65
N ARG A 452 5.06 7.68 28.63
CA ARG A 452 5.72 7.19 27.41
C ARG A 452 5.60 5.69 27.27
N LEU A 453 5.60 5.29 26.01
CA LEU A 453 5.68 3.89 25.61
C LEU A 453 7.12 3.54 25.23
N TYR A 454 7.53 2.34 25.61
CA TYR A 454 8.90 1.88 25.44
C TYR A 454 8.92 0.64 24.55
N TRP A 455 9.64 0.73 23.43
CA TRP A 455 9.74 -0.34 22.45
C TRP A 455 11.15 -0.93 22.46
N ARG A 456 11.26 -2.25 22.58
CA ARG A 456 12.53 -2.96 22.40
C ARG A 456 12.54 -3.64 21.04
N PRO A 457 13.24 -3.07 20.03
CA PRO A 457 13.48 -3.77 18.79
C PRO A 457 14.18 -5.10 18.99
N ARG A 458 13.73 -6.12 18.28
CA ARG A 458 14.40 -7.41 18.25
C ARG A 458 15.78 -7.24 17.61
N GLY A 459 16.81 -7.62 18.35
CA GLY A 459 18.20 -7.46 17.91
C GLY A 459 18.86 -6.15 18.38
N SER A 460 18.11 -5.22 18.98
CA SER A 460 18.69 -4.13 19.77
C SER A 460 19.06 -4.60 21.17
N SER A 461 20.11 -4.02 21.74
CA SER A 461 20.55 -4.27 23.13
C SER A 461 19.85 -3.35 24.15
N ASN A 462 19.22 -2.28 23.68
CA ASN A 462 18.52 -1.30 24.50
C ASN A 462 17.12 -1.00 23.95
N VAL A 463 16.41 -0.08 24.61
CA VAL A 463 14.99 0.21 24.41
C VAL A 463 14.84 1.64 23.86
N ALA A 464 13.92 1.84 22.92
CA ALA A 464 13.50 3.15 22.43
C ALA A 464 12.35 3.71 23.28
N GLU A 465 12.53 4.92 23.81
CA GLU A 465 11.45 5.73 24.38
C GLU A 465 10.72 6.43 23.24
N LEU A 466 9.51 5.95 22.89
CA LEU A 466 8.81 6.43 21.70
C LEU A 466 8.42 7.92 21.81
N TYR A 467 8.61 8.67 20.73
CA TYR A 467 8.11 10.04 20.65
C TYR A 467 6.60 10.09 20.90
N PRO A 468 6.09 11.16 21.53
CA PRO A 468 4.70 11.20 21.93
C PRO A 468 3.76 11.46 20.75
N ASP A 469 4.26 12.13 19.71
CA ASP A 469 3.62 12.41 18.43
C ASP A 469 3.96 11.38 17.34
N LEU A 470 4.65 10.29 17.71
CA LEU A 470 5.01 9.23 16.76
C LEU A 470 3.77 8.65 16.09
N SER A 471 3.70 8.79 14.76
CA SER A 471 2.65 8.18 13.95
C SER A 471 3.01 6.73 13.61
N ALA A 472 2.52 5.80 14.41
CA ALA A 472 2.89 4.38 14.31
C ALA A 472 1.70 3.44 14.54
N ARG A 473 1.89 2.19 14.13
CA ARG A 473 0.99 1.06 14.37
C ARG A 473 1.80 -0.10 14.94
N ILE A 474 1.41 -0.62 16.10
CA ILE A 474 1.98 -1.84 16.68
C ILE A 474 0.96 -2.96 16.54
N ARG A 475 1.28 -4.02 15.81
CA ARG A 475 0.42 -5.19 15.62
C ARG A 475 0.91 -6.33 16.51
N PHE A 476 0.05 -6.88 17.36
CA PHE A 476 0.40 -7.99 18.25
C PHE A 476 0.05 -9.36 17.66
N ARG A 477 -0.92 -9.42 16.72
CA ARG A 477 -1.34 -10.65 16.07
C ARG A 477 -1.48 -10.44 14.56
N THR A 478 -1.12 -11.45 13.77
CA THR A 478 -1.38 -11.46 12.32
C THR A 478 -2.84 -11.86 12.12
N ALA A 479 -3.65 -10.98 11.55
CA ALA A 479 -5.02 -11.29 11.16
C ALA A 479 -5.04 -12.58 10.34
N THR A 480 -5.81 -13.58 10.77
CA THR A 480 -6.02 -14.79 9.98
C THR A 480 -6.87 -14.46 8.76
N LEU A 481 -6.76 -15.24 7.68
CA LEU A 481 -7.51 -15.00 6.44
C LEU A 481 -9.05 -14.93 6.63
N GLY A 482 -9.56 -15.45 7.76
CA GLY A 482 -10.96 -15.30 8.17
C GLY A 482 -11.32 -13.89 8.65
N ASP A 483 -10.37 -13.14 9.21
CA ASP A 483 -10.58 -11.78 9.72
C ASP A 483 -10.70 -10.76 8.57
N LEU A 484 -9.96 -10.96 7.47
CA LEU A 484 -9.98 -10.07 6.30
C LEU A 484 -11.25 -10.19 5.46
N GLN A 485 -11.93 -11.35 5.50
CA GLN A 485 -13.20 -11.56 4.79
C GLN A 485 -14.38 -10.83 5.47
N ALA A 486 -14.24 -10.44 6.74
CA ALA A 486 -15.26 -9.67 7.45
C ALA A 486 -15.22 -8.15 7.13
N THR A 487 -14.10 -7.64 6.59
CA THR A 487 -13.86 -6.19 6.40
C THR A 487 -13.78 -5.71 4.95
N ARG A 488 -14.00 -6.56 3.93
CA ARG A 488 -14.00 -6.13 2.52
C ARG A 488 -15.27 -6.56 1.78
N GLY A 489 -16.32 -5.77 1.95
CA GLY A 489 -17.40 -5.64 0.97
C GLY A 489 -16.95 -4.79 -0.21
N ILE A 490 -15.98 -5.26 -1.01
CA ILE A 490 -15.67 -4.65 -2.31
C ILE A 490 -16.15 -5.62 -3.38
N ARG A 491 -17.17 -5.23 -4.14
CA ARG A 491 -17.61 -5.96 -5.34
C ARG A 491 -16.47 -5.95 -6.37
N PRO A 492 -15.95 -7.10 -6.82
CA PRO A 492 -15.24 -7.14 -8.08
C PRO A 492 -16.27 -6.96 -9.20
N VAL A 493 -16.07 -5.92 -10.02
CA VAL A 493 -16.74 -5.78 -11.31
C VAL A 493 -16.35 -6.99 -12.16
N ALA A 494 -17.37 -7.74 -12.59
CA ALA A 494 -17.19 -8.95 -13.38
C ALA A 494 -16.63 -8.63 -14.78
N GLY A 495 -15.50 -9.25 -15.11
CA GLY A 495 -14.96 -9.32 -16.47
C GLY A 495 -14.26 -10.65 -16.69
N GLY A 496 -14.83 -11.49 -17.56
CA GLY A 496 -14.15 -12.55 -18.33
C GLY A 496 -13.59 -13.76 -17.57
N LEU A 497 -14.42 -14.78 -17.35
CA LEU A 497 -13.97 -16.12 -16.97
C LEU A 497 -13.44 -16.88 -18.21
N THR A 498 -12.20 -17.35 -18.16
CA THR A 498 -11.63 -18.33 -19.11
C THR A 498 -11.57 -19.73 -18.49
N ALA A 499 -11.45 -20.74 -19.35
CA ALA A 499 -11.83 -22.13 -19.16
C ALA A 499 -10.96 -23.00 -18.21
N THR A 500 -10.38 -22.43 -17.16
CA THR A 500 -9.55 -23.17 -16.18
C THR A 500 -10.22 -23.43 -14.83
N ASP A 501 -11.38 -22.83 -14.56
CA ASP A 501 -12.13 -23.03 -13.30
C ASP A 501 -13.08 -24.25 -13.27
N GLN A 502 -13.18 -25.00 -14.37
CA GLN A 502 -13.94 -26.26 -14.39
C GLN A 502 -13.22 -27.43 -13.71
N PHE A 503 -11.94 -27.29 -13.33
CA PHE A 503 -11.14 -28.39 -12.77
C PHE A 503 -11.10 -28.47 -11.23
N ARG A 504 -11.70 -27.54 -10.49
CA ARG A 504 -11.67 -27.54 -9.00
C ARG A 504 -12.94 -28.02 -8.30
N ARG A 505 -14.01 -28.37 -9.03
CA ARG A 505 -15.26 -28.90 -8.45
C ARG A 505 -15.31 -30.43 -8.30
N ALA A 506 -14.23 -31.15 -8.57
CA ALA A 506 -14.23 -32.62 -8.62
C ALA A 506 -13.78 -33.35 -7.34
N PHE A 507 -13.35 -32.67 -6.28
CA PHE A 507 -12.93 -33.33 -5.04
C PHE A 507 -13.52 -32.67 -3.81
N GLY A 508 -14.66 -33.20 -3.38
CA GLY A 508 -15.26 -32.86 -2.09
C GLY A 508 -14.62 -33.65 -0.95
N PHE A 509 -14.24 -32.95 0.12
CA PHE A 509 -14.16 -33.47 1.48
C PHE A 509 -14.33 -32.31 2.47
N TYR A 510 -15.44 -32.31 3.20
CA TYR A 510 -15.48 -31.79 4.57
C TYR A 510 -15.41 -33.01 5.51
N PRO A 511 -14.67 -32.89 6.62
CA PRO A 511 -15.41 -32.89 7.87
C PRO A 511 -15.03 -31.71 8.78
N SER A 512 -16.08 -31.19 9.39
CA SER A 512 -16.09 -30.30 10.55
C SER A 512 -15.21 -30.81 11.69
N ASN A 513 -14.32 -29.94 12.18
CA ASN A 513 -13.77 -30.04 13.52
C ASN A 513 -13.73 -28.63 14.13
N SER A 514 -14.91 -28.14 14.56
CA SER A 514 -14.98 -27.03 15.51
C SER A 514 -14.60 -27.59 16.88
N ARG A 515 -13.35 -27.38 17.28
CA ARG A 515 -12.96 -27.52 18.68
C ARG A 515 -13.74 -26.48 19.49
N ASN A 516 -14.55 -26.98 20.40
CA ASN A 516 -15.14 -26.21 21.48
C ASN A 516 -14.03 -25.42 22.20
N VAL A 517 -14.06 -24.10 22.05
CA VAL A 517 -13.47 -23.18 23.03
C VAL A 517 -14.64 -22.64 23.82
N SER A 518 -14.73 -23.11 25.05
CA SER A 518 -15.64 -22.67 26.09
C SER A 518 -15.16 -21.33 26.66
N SER A 519 -15.94 -20.27 26.48
CA SER A 519 -16.27 -19.32 27.56
C SER A 519 -17.43 -18.42 27.12
N GLU A 520 -18.56 -18.60 27.79
CA GLU A 520 -19.72 -17.73 27.73
C GLU A 520 -19.37 -16.32 28.22
N THR A 521 -19.38 -15.35 27.31
CA THR A 521 -19.73 -13.97 27.65
C THR A 521 -20.51 -13.39 26.47
N SER A 522 -21.84 -13.42 26.59
CA SER A 522 -22.71 -12.51 25.85
C SER A 522 -22.38 -11.09 26.31
N GLY A 523 -21.42 -10.44 25.65
CA GLY A 523 -20.99 -9.09 26.00
C GLY A 523 -22.01 -8.05 25.57
N GLU A 524 -22.21 -6.99 26.34
CA GLU A 524 -22.84 -5.77 25.84
C GLU A 524 -21.74 -4.77 25.54
N ALA A 525 -21.97 -3.83 24.63
CA ALA A 525 -20.98 -2.84 24.29
C ALA A 525 -21.59 -1.45 24.15
N LEU A 526 -20.82 -0.45 24.57
CA LEU A 526 -21.12 0.96 24.40
C LEU A 526 -20.16 1.56 23.38
N THR A 527 -20.68 2.41 22.52
CA THR A 527 -19.89 3.27 21.62
C THR A 527 -20.11 4.72 22.03
N LEU A 528 -19.03 5.46 22.19
CA LEU A 528 -19.00 6.88 22.53
C LEU A 528 -19.10 7.74 21.27
N GLN A 529 -19.47 9.00 21.44
CA GLN A 529 -19.49 10.01 20.36
C GLN A 529 -18.10 10.24 19.74
N THR A 530 -17.02 9.87 20.43
CA THR A 530 -15.65 9.89 19.90
C THR A 530 -15.38 8.75 18.91
N GLY A 531 -16.29 7.76 18.80
CA GLY A 531 -16.08 6.51 18.06
C GLY A 531 -15.44 5.39 18.89
N ASP A 532 -14.93 5.68 20.08
CA ASP A 532 -14.43 4.65 21.00
C ASP A 532 -15.57 3.72 21.42
N SER A 533 -15.27 2.43 21.55
CA SER A 533 -16.21 1.40 21.96
C SER A 533 -15.56 0.38 22.87
N PHE A 534 -16.31 -0.08 23.87
CA PHE A 534 -15.81 -1.02 24.87
C PHE A 534 -16.91 -1.96 25.38
N VAL A 535 -16.49 -3.16 25.77
CA VAL A 535 -17.38 -4.16 26.37
C VAL A 535 -17.69 -3.77 27.81
N CYS A 536 -18.97 -3.88 28.17
CA CYS A 536 -19.47 -3.63 29.50
C CYS A 536 -20.70 -4.49 29.80
N ARG A 537 -21.16 -4.46 31.05
CA ARG A 537 -22.49 -4.88 31.45
C ARG A 537 -23.30 -3.63 31.82
N LEU A 538 -24.26 -3.26 30.99
CA LEU A 538 -25.11 -2.11 31.18
C LEU A 538 -26.11 -2.37 32.31
N LYS A 539 -26.09 -1.55 33.36
CA LYS A 539 -27.01 -1.67 34.50
C LYS A 539 -28.26 -0.82 34.31
N SER A 540 -28.07 0.45 33.94
CA SER A 540 -29.18 1.37 33.72
C SER A 540 -28.83 2.54 32.79
N ILE A 541 -29.84 3.08 32.13
CA ILE A 541 -29.80 4.34 31.39
C ILE A 541 -30.92 5.22 31.92
N ASP A 542 -30.59 6.41 32.40
CA ASP A 542 -31.56 7.45 32.75
C ASP A 542 -31.42 8.66 31.80
N GLU A 543 -32.24 9.69 31.98
CA GLU A 543 -32.24 10.90 31.15
C GLU A 543 -30.91 11.66 31.14
N THR A 544 -30.02 11.40 32.10
CA THR A 544 -28.78 12.16 32.31
C THR A 544 -27.53 11.30 32.26
N HIS A 545 -27.61 10.04 32.68
CA HIS A 545 -26.46 9.19 32.91
C HIS A 545 -26.71 7.75 32.46
N VAL A 546 -25.61 7.07 32.18
CA VAL A 546 -25.54 5.64 31.92
C VAL A 546 -24.63 5.00 32.97
N THR A 547 -25.14 3.94 33.59
CA THR A 547 -24.42 3.17 34.61
C THR A 547 -24.12 1.77 34.08
N PHE A 548 -22.88 1.33 34.21
CA PHE A 548 -22.41 0.05 33.69
C PHE A 548 -21.42 -0.62 34.66
N ALA A 549 -20.96 -1.82 34.31
CA ALA A 549 -19.81 -2.49 34.88
C ALA A 549 -18.81 -2.81 33.76
N SER A 550 -17.55 -2.41 33.90
CA SER A 550 -16.48 -2.79 32.97
C SER A 550 -15.16 -2.98 33.73
N ASP A 551 -14.40 -3.98 33.32
CA ASP A 551 -13.05 -4.25 33.86
C ASP A 551 -11.98 -3.37 33.18
N LEU A 552 -12.34 -2.67 32.10
CA LEU A 552 -11.42 -1.82 31.33
C LEU A 552 -11.26 -0.41 31.92
N VAL A 553 -12.25 0.07 32.67
CA VAL A 553 -12.33 1.46 33.17
C VAL A 553 -12.87 1.50 34.60
N ASP A 554 -12.34 2.43 35.41
CA ASP A 554 -12.75 2.56 36.81
C ASP A 554 -14.09 3.29 36.97
N VAL A 555 -14.42 4.18 36.02
CA VAL A 555 -15.69 4.91 36.03
C VAL A 555 -16.82 3.99 35.59
N GLN A 556 -17.80 3.85 36.48
CA GLN A 556 -18.98 3.00 36.25
C GLN A 556 -20.25 3.80 35.93
N ARG A 557 -20.15 5.14 35.84
CA ARG A 557 -21.27 6.04 35.52
C ARG A 557 -20.79 7.25 34.71
N ILE A 558 -21.36 7.44 33.52
CA ILE A 558 -21.02 8.55 32.61
C ILE A 558 -22.26 9.33 32.16
N ARG A 559 -22.09 10.53 31.61
CA ARG A 559 -23.20 11.31 31.05
C ARG A 559 -23.73 10.64 29.78
N ARG A 560 -25.06 10.64 29.59
CA ARG A 560 -25.68 10.07 28.40
C ARG A 560 -25.24 10.74 27.09
N SER A 561 -24.88 12.03 27.15
CA SER A 561 -24.48 12.83 25.99
C SER A 561 -23.17 12.36 25.35
N LEU A 562 -22.40 11.54 26.05
CA LEU A 562 -21.15 10.98 25.55
C LEU A 562 -21.36 9.69 24.75
N ILE A 563 -22.57 9.11 24.77
CA ILE A 563 -22.87 7.82 24.14
C ILE A 563 -23.48 8.06 22.76
N GLN A 564 -23.00 7.30 21.80
CA GLN A 564 -23.51 7.23 20.43
C GLN A 564 -24.42 6.01 20.25
N SER A 565 -24.01 4.85 20.78
CA SER A 565 -24.84 3.65 20.68
C SER A 565 -24.56 2.63 21.79
N TRP A 566 -25.50 1.72 21.96
CA TRP A 566 -25.38 0.52 22.77
C TRP A 566 -25.84 -0.69 21.95
N HIS A 567 -25.19 -1.84 22.10
CA HIS A 567 -25.62 -3.08 21.45
C HIS A 567 -25.24 -4.34 22.23
N THR A 568 -25.93 -5.44 21.94
CA THR A 568 -25.62 -6.78 22.47
C THR A 568 -24.76 -7.58 21.48
N SER A 569 -23.79 -8.35 22.00
CA SER A 569 -22.84 -9.20 21.25
C SER A 569 -23.50 -10.46 20.62
N ALA A 570 -24.81 -10.49 20.44
CA ALA A 570 -25.47 -11.60 19.76
C ALA A 570 -24.96 -11.68 18.30
N ALA A 571 -24.02 -12.61 18.10
CA ALA A 571 -23.31 -12.90 16.87
C ALA A 571 -24.27 -13.43 15.81
N THR A 572 -24.90 -12.51 15.09
CA THR A 572 -25.55 -12.80 13.82
C THR A 572 -25.09 -11.72 12.86
N LYS A 573 -24.53 -12.14 11.71
CA LYS A 573 -24.22 -11.29 10.54
C LYS A 573 -25.22 -10.14 10.50
N LEU A 574 -24.72 -8.89 10.52
CA LEU A 574 -25.57 -7.75 10.23
C LEU A 574 -26.40 -8.12 9.00
N ASN A 575 -27.73 -8.13 9.11
CA ASN A 575 -28.52 -7.92 7.92
C ASN A 575 -28.08 -6.53 7.46
N GLU A 576 -27.26 -6.48 6.41
CA GLU A 576 -26.84 -5.22 5.80
C GLU A 576 -28.12 -4.44 5.56
N LEU A 577 -28.28 -3.36 6.32
CA LEU A 577 -29.41 -2.48 6.17
C LEU A 577 -29.21 -1.81 4.81
N HIS A 578 -29.96 -2.25 3.79
CA HIS A 578 -29.83 -1.71 2.45
C HIS A 578 -29.92 -0.17 2.52
N ASP A 579 -29.09 0.52 1.76
CA ASP A 579 -28.97 1.99 1.82
C ASP A 579 -30.34 2.67 1.74
N ASP A 580 -31.23 2.23 0.85
CA ASP A 580 -32.62 2.71 0.76
C ASP A 580 -33.42 2.58 2.06
N LYS A 581 -33.29 1.47 2.79
CA LYS A 581 -33.98 1.25 4.07
C LYS A 581 -33.38 2.13 5.16
N ARG A 582 -32.06 2.31 5.16
CA ARG A 582 -31.36 3.23 6.07
C ARG A 582 -31.80 4.66 5.84
N ASP A 583 -31.78 5.08 4.58
CA ASP A 583 -32.18 6.41 4.15
C ASP A 583 -33.62 6.73 4.57
N ARG A 584 -34.55 5.78 4.36
CA ARG A 584 -35.94 5.89 4.83
C ARG A 584 -36.09 6.01 6.35
N LEU A 585 -35.29 5.26 7.13
CA LEU A 585 -35.31 5.35 8.59
C LEU A 585 -34.79 6.70 9.10
N LEU A 586 -33.87 7.31 8.36
CA LEU A 586 -33.27 8.61 8.68
C LEU A 586 -34.09 9.80 8.15
N THR A 587 -35.00 9.61 7.20
CA THR A 587 -35.91 10.67 6.74
C THR A 587 -37.00 10.99 7.79
N LEU A 588 -37.01 12.23 8.27
CA LEU A 588 -37.97 12.74 9.25
C LEU A 588 -39.26 13.23 8.55
N PRO A 589 -40.44 12.67 8.89
CA PRO A 589 -41.72 13.16 8.36
C PRO A 589 -41.98 14.61 8.74
N ARG A 590 -42.62 15.40 7.86
CA ARG A 590 -42.84 16.84 8.08
C ARG A 590 -43.56 17.17 9.39
N ARG A 591 -44.53 16.33 9.81
CA ARG A 591 -45.25 16.47 11.09
C ARG A 591 -44.38 16.25 12.35
N GLN A 592 -43.18 15.69 12.20
CA GLN A 592 -42.26 15.38 13.29
C GLN A 592 -41.05 16.33 13.34
N ARG A 593 -40.98 17.36 12.48
CA ARG A 593 -39.88 18.34 12.47
C ARG A 593 -39.74 19.11 13.79
N ASP A 594 -40.85 19.41 14.45
CA ASP A 594 -40.86 20.21 15.68
C ASP A 594 -40.60 19.38 16.95
N ASP A 595 -40.67 18.05 16.87
CA ASP A 595 -40.40 17.11 17.97
C ASP A 595 -39.76 15.82 17.43
N PRO A 596 -38.48 15.86 17.01
CA PRO A 596 -37.82 14.73 16.39
C PRO A 596 -37.54 13.60 17.41
N PRO A 597 -37.53 12.33 16.95
CA PRO A 597 -37.08 11.22 17.78
C PRO A 597 -35.58 11.33 18.05
N THR A 598 -35.16 11.02 19.28
CA THR A 598 -33.75 11.09 19.71
C THR A 598 -33.03 9.76 19.62
N HIS A 599 -33.76 8.66 19.46
CA HIS A 599 -33.23 7.29 19.46
C HIS A 599 -33.80 6.44 18.33
N MET A 600 -32.95 5.58 17.79
CA MET A 600 -33.31 4.45 16.95
C MET A 600 -33.06 3.15 17.71
N ILE A 601 -34.06 2.27 17.74
CA ILE A 601 -34.00 1.01 18.48
C ILE A 601 -34.20 -0.14 17.52
N GLU A 602 -33.29 -1.08 17.55
CA GLU A 602 -33.33 -2.30 16.76
C GLU A 602 -33.70 -3.49 17.65
N SER A 603 -34.69 -4.26 17.22
CA SER A 603 -35.07 -5.50 17.89
C SER A 603 -34.15 -6.66 17.53
N VAL A 604 -34.14 -7.72 18.33
CA VAL A 604 -33.44 -8.97 18.01
C VAL A 604 -33.91 -9.64 16.70
N ASN A 605 -35.10 -9.28 16.22
CA ASN A 605 -35.67 -9.77 14.95
C ASN A 605 -35.36 -8.86 13.75
N GLY A 606 -34.69 -7.72 13.97
CA GLY A 606 -34.32 -6.77 12.91
C GLY A 606 -35.38 -5.70 12.61
N ASP A 607 -36.36 -5.52 13.49
CA ASP A 607 -37.32 -4.42 13.43
C ASP A 607 -36.71 -3.14 13.97
N PHE A 608 -37.12 -1.99 13.43
CA PHE A 608 -36.63 -0.68 13.84
C PHE A 608 -37.77 0.17 14.41
N LEU A 609 -37.48 0.86 15.51
CA LEU A 609 -38.40 1.76 16.19
C LEU A 609 -37.71 3.11 16.46
N ARG A 610 -38.34 4.19 16.03
CA ARG A 610 -37.94 5.56 16.37
C ARG A 610 -38.70 6.03 17.62
N GLY A 611 -37.99 6.67 18.54
CA GLY A 611 -38.59 7.23 19.75
C GLY A 611 -37.59 7.99 20.61
N ARG A 612 -37.99 8.32 21.83
CA ARG A 612 -37.14 8.94 22.84
C ARG A 612 -37.00 8.01 24.03
N LEU A 613 -35.76 7.64 24.35
CA LEU A 613 -35.44 6.78 25.50
C LEU A 613 -35.57 7.58 26.81
N ILE A 614 -36.52 7.14 27.65
CA ILE A 614 -36.76 7.71 28.98
C ILE A 614 -35.87 6.99 30.01
N ASN A 615 -35.98 5.66 30.08
CA ASN A 615 -35.26 4.84 31.04
C ASN A 615 -35.02 3.41 30.52
N MET A 616 -33.93 2.80 30.96
CA MET A 616 -33.63 1.39 30.75
C MET A 616 -33.02 0.81 32.04
N ASN A 617 -33.46 -0.38 32.43
CA ASN A 617 -32.87 -1.15 33.53
C ASN A 617 -32.53 -2.57 33.06
N GLU A 618 -32.22 -3.50 33.97
CA GLU A 618 -31.86 -4.89 33.62
C GLU A 618 -33.01 -5.71 33.03
N GLU A 619 -34.26 -5.29 33.19
CA GLU A 619 -35.44 -6.06 32.77
C GLU A 619 -36.17 -5.43 31.58
N SER A 620 -36.21 -4.09 31.50
CA SER A 620 -37.09 -3.37 30.58
C SER A 620 -36.54 -2.03 30.11
N ILE A 621 -37.07 -1.57 28.98
CA ILE A 621 -36.85 -0.25 28.39
C ILE A 621 -38.18 0.51 28.34
N THR A 622 -38.16 1.81 28.63
CA THR A 622 -39.31 2.71 28.55
C THR A 622 -39.02 3.80 27.50
N LEU A 623 -39.90 3.87 26.50
CA LEU A 623 -39.74 4.71 25.32
C LEU A 623 -40.95 5.61 25.14
N GLU A 624 -40.73 6.85 24.82
CA GLU A 624 -41.76 7.70 24.25
C GLU A 624 -41.79 7.51 22.73
N VAL A 625 -42.94 7.06 22.21
CA VAL A 625 -43.18 6.89 20.78
C VAL A 625 -44.46 7.64 20.46
N ARG A 626 -44.36 8.68 19.63
CA ARG A 626 -45.52 9.55 19.27
C ARG A 626 -46.24 10.10 20.51
N LEU A 627 -45.47 10.60 21.50
CA LEU A 627 -45.97 11.16 22.77
C LEU A 627 -46.68 10.14 23.69
N GLU A 628 -46.55 8.84 23.43
CA GLU A 628 -47.02 7.79 24.32
C GLU A 628 -45.85 7.00 24.90
N GLU A 629 -45.88 6.76 26.21
CA GLU A 629 -44.94 5.85 26.86
C GLU A 629 -45.26 4.39 26.52
N ARG A 630 -44.24 3.68 26.06
CA ARG A 630 -44.27 2.25 25.73
C ARG A 630 -43.16 1.55 26.49
N LYS A 631 -43.54 0.49 27.23
CA LYS A 631 -42.61 -0.37 27.94
C LYS A 631 -42.37 -1.64 27.12
N ILE A 632 -41.10 -1.98 26.91
CA ILE A 632 -40.66 -3.16 26.15
C ILE A 632 -39.68 -3.96 27.00
N ASP A 633 -39.70 -5.29 26.90
CA ASP A 633 -38.72 -6.15 27.57
C ASP A 633 -37.33 -5.94 26.98
N ARG A 634 -36.31 -5.81 27.85
CA ARG A 634 -34.92 -5.56 27.43
C ARG A 634 -34.38 -6.64 26.50
N ASN A 635 -34.78 -7.89 26.71
CA ASN A 635 -34.33 -9.04 25.92
C ASN A 635 -34.76 -8.98 24.45
N LEU A 636 -35.73 -8.12 24.10
CA LEU A 636 -36.16 -7.90 22.72
C LEU A 636 -35.29 -6.85 22.01
N VAL A 637 -34.51 -6.07 22.75
CA VAL A 637 -33.70 -4.97 22.21
C VAL A 637 -32.29 -5.47 21.91
N ARG A 638 -31.88 -5.31 20.65
CA ARG A 638 -30.54 -5.68 20.20
C ARG A 638 -29.57 -4.50 20.22
N ARG A 639 -30.04 -3.33 19.78
CA ARG A 639 -29.23 -2.12 19.61
C ARG A 639 -30.05 -0.85 19.85
N ILE A 640 -29.41 0.16 20.42
CA ILE A 640 -29.94 1.52 20.59
C ILE A 640 -28.91 2.48 20.00
N VAL A 641 -29.34 3.37 19.11
CA VAL A 641 -28.51 4.40 18.48
C VAL A 641 -29.09 5.77 18.83
N TRP A 642 -28.24 6.70 19.26
CA TRP A 642 -28.60 8.08 19.54
C TRP A 642 -28.52 8.88 18.23
N LEU A 643 -29.61 9.52 17.86
CA LEU A 643 -29.73 10.31 16.63
C LEU A 643 -29.20 11.72 16.88
N VAL A 644 -28.39 12.23 15.96
CA VAL A 644 -27.82 13.60 16.01
C VAL A 644 -28.77 14.55 15.28
N GLU A 645 -29.17 15.65 15.92
CA GLU A 645 -29.96 16.73 15.30
C GLU A 645 -29.08 17.66 14.45
N GLU A 646 -29.63 18.14 13.33
CA GLU A 646 -28.96 19.04 12.36
C GLU A 646 -28.79 20.48 12.88
N LYS A 647 -29.48 20.87 13.97
CA LYS A 647 -29.48 22.24 14.47
C LYS A 647 -28.27 22.58 15.33
N LEU A 648 -27.06 22.55 14.77
CA LEU A 648 -25.89 23.20 15.38
C LEU A 648 -24.82 23.68 14.37
N ASP A 649 -25.16 23.82 13.08
CA ASP A 649 -24.26 24.42 12.08
C ASP A 649 -24.85 25.73 11.53
N ASP A 650 -24.76 26.80 12.33
CA ASP A 650 -24.65 28.18 11.78
C ASP A 650 -23.87 29.14 12.71
N GLN A 651 -23.07 28.57 13.61
CA GLN A 651 -21.93 29.25 14.20
C GLN A 651 -20.74 28.29 14.13
N SER A 652 -20.16 28.19 12.93
CA SER A 652 -18.78 27.79 12.78
C SER A 652 -17.92 28.75 13.60
N THR A 653 -17.70 28.41 14.87
CA THR A 653 -16.41 28.61 15.47
C THR A 653 -15.49 27.74 14.65
N GLU A 654 -14.86 28.36 13.65
CA GLU A 654 -13.57 27.90 13.15
C GLU A 654 -12.80 27.39 14.36
N GLY A 655 -12.44 26.10 14.33
CA GLY A 655 -11.59 25.53 15.35
C GLY A 655 -10.31 26.35 15.37
N GLU A 656 -10.23 27.28 16.32
CA GLU A 656 -8.98 27.72 16.88
C GLU A 656 -8.29 26.43 17.36
N THR A 657 -7.39 25.90 16.54
CA THR A 657 -6.29 25.08 17.06
C THR A 657 -5.70 25.88 18.20
N PRO A 658 -5.71 25.37 19.45
CA PRO A 658 -5.05 26.07 20.54
C PRO A 658 -3.57 26.14 20.19
N GLU A 659 -3.12 27.32 19.76
CA GLU A 659 -1.69 27.63 19.70
C GLU A 659 -1.16 27.50 21.13
N GLY A 660 -0.44 26.41 21.40
CA GLY A 660 0.40 26.29 22.60
C GLY A 660 0.04 25.25 23.65
N SER A 661 -0.76 24.21 23.38
CA SER A 661 -0.83 23.04 24.28
C SER A 661 -0.07 21.85 23.69
N SER A 662 1.02 21.44 24.36
CA SER A 662 1.72 20.17 24.15
C SER A 662 0.72 19.05 23.83
N GLN A 663 0.74 18.53 22.59
CA GLN A 663 -0.08 17.38 22.21
C GLN A 663 0.33 16.21 23.11
N SER A 664 -0.57 15.84 24.01
CA SER A 664 -0.36 14.68 24.88
C SER A 664 -0.36 13.41 24.03
N PRO A 665 0.51 12.42 24.33
CA PRO A 665 0.59 11.19 23.55
C PRO A 665 -0.73 10.43 23.63
N LEU A 666 -1.50 10.44 22.54
CA LEU A 666 -2.72 9.65 22.45
C LEU A 666 -2.39 8.28 21.87
N VAL A 667 -2.98 7.25 22.47
CA VAL A 667 -2.88 5.86 22.04
C VAL A 667 -4.29 5.32 21.88
N GLN A 668 -4.55 4.60 20.79
CA GLN A 668 -5.79 3.87 20.59
C GLN A 668 -5.53 2.36 20.56
N ALA A 669 -6.11 1.63 21.50
CA ALA A 669 -6.11 0.18 21.50
C ALA A 669 -7.29 -0.35 20.67
N VAL A 670 -7.00 -1.23 19.73
CA VAL A 670 -7.98 -1.93 18.90
C VAL A 670 -7.96 -3.41 19.27
N TYR A 671 -9.10 -3.90 19.76
CA TYR A 671 -9.29 -5.27 20.23
C TYR A 671 -9.69 -6.21 19.10
N GLN A 672 -9.73 -7.52 19.38
CA GLN A 672 -10.06 -8.54 18.37
C GLN A 672 -11.45 -8.37 17.76
N ASP A 673 -12.43 -7.98 18.57
CA ASP A 673 -13.83 -7.83 18.14
C ASP A 673 -14.10 -6.48 17.46
N GLY A 674 -13.05 -5.71 17.14
CA GLY A 674 -13.15 -4.40 16.50
C GLY A 674 -13.36 -3.22 17.46
N PHE A 675 -13.57 -3.49 18.76
CA PHE A 675 -13.66 -2.46 19.80
C PHE A 675 -12.41 -1.59 19.86
N ARG A 676 -12.59 -0.33 20.27
CA ARG A 676 -11.52 0.68 20.27
C ARG A 676 -11.55 1.53 21.52
N LEU A 677 -10.41 1.72 22.16
CA LEU A 677 -10.31 2.61 23.31
C LEU A 677 -9.16 3.59 23.11
N THR A 678 -9.46 4.88 23.08
CA THR A 678 -8.48 5.96 23.00
C THR A 678 -8.20 6.53 24.38
N PHE A 679 -6.92 6.63 24.74
CA PHE A 679 -6.48 7.06 26.06
C PHE A 679 -5.05 7.65 26.01
N MET A 680 -4.70 8.39 27.05
CA MET A 680 -3.32 8.82 27.33
C MET A 680 -2.64 7.73 28.17
N PRO A 681 -1.49 7.18 27.77
CA PRO A 681 -0.77 6.19 28.58
C PRO A 681 -0.17 6.86 29.83
N GLU A 682 -0.23 6.17 30.96
CA GLU A 682 0.37 6.54 32.26
C GLU A 682 1.38 5.47 32.75
N GLY A 683 1.67 4.46 31.92
CA GLY A 683 2.75 3.49 32.12
C GLY A 683 2.42 2.10 31.58
N VAL A 684 3.43 1.24 31.48
CA VAL A 684 3.26 -0.19 31.17
C VAL A 684 3.85 -1.01 32.31
N ALA A 685 3.07 -1.95 32.83
CA ALA A 685 3.51 -2.88 33.86
C ALA A 685 2.87 -4.25 33.64
N GLU A 686 3.68 -5.31 33.65
CA GLU A 686 3.22 -6.71 33.57
C GLU A 686 2.29 -6.98 32.36
N GLY A 687 2.57 -6.32 31.23
CA GLY A 687 1.77 -6.47 30.00
C GLY A 687 0.41 -5.76 30.02
N VAL A 688 0.20 -4.83 30.96
CA VAL A 688 -0.97 -3.94 31.03
C VAL A 688 -0.52 -2.50 30.84
N ILE A 689 -1.15 -1.79 29.91
CA ILE A 689 -0.99 -0.34 29.77
C ILE A 689 -1.98 0.33 30.73
N GLN A 690 -1.47 1.07 31.70
CA GLN A 690 -2.25 1.99 32.50
C GLN A 690 -2.44 3.29 31.73
N GLY A 691 -3.60 3.92 31.86
CA GLY A 691 -3.83 5.17 31.17
C GLY A 691 -5.08 5.89 31.63
N ARG A 692 -5.38 7.00 30.96
CA ARG A 692 -6.54 7.83 31.22
C ARG A 692 -7.27 8.17 29.94
N CYS A 693 -8.53 7.75 29.88
CA CYS A 693 -9.48 8.19 28.86
C CYS A 693 -10.11 9.52 29.29
N VAL A 694 -10.22 10.48 28.37
CA VAL A 694 -10.83 11.80 28.64
C VAL A 694 -12.27 11.67 29.16
N SER A 695 -13.04 10.73 28.61
CA SER A 695 -14.44 10.53 28.95
C SER A 695 -14.69 9.47 30.02
N LEU A 696 -13.77 8.51 30.19
CA LEU A 696 -13.97 7.33 31.06
C LEU A 696 -13.03 7.29 32.28
N GLY A 697 -12.14 8.27 32.45
CA GLY A 697 -11.19 8.28 33.57
C GLY A 697 -10.08 7.25 33.41
N ALA A 698 -9.57 6.73 34.54
CA ALA A 698 -8.50 5.74 34.53
C ALA A 698 -8.93 4.43 33.83
N CYS A 699 -8.04 3.87 33.04
CA CYS A 699 -8.26 2.66 32.25
C CYS A 699 -7.07 1.71 32.27
N HIS A 700 -7.36 0.42 32.07
CA HIS A 700 -6.38 -0.67 32.12
C HIS A 700 -6.51 -1.51 30.85
N VAL A 701 -5.48 -1.50 30.01
CA VAL A 701 -5.48 -2.17 28.71
C VAL A 701 -4.51 -3.33 28.72
N LYS A 702 -5.03 -4.56 28.74
CA LYS A 702 -4.22 -5.77 28.72
C LYS A 702 -3.76 -6.09 27.29
N LEU A 703 -2.45 -6.08 27.06
CA LEU A 703 -1.87 -6.29 25.71
C LEU A 703 -2.24 -7.64 25.09
N SER A 704 -2.54 -8.66 25.89
CA SER A 704 -2.97 -9.96 25.38
C SER A 704 -4.27 -9.91 24.59
N ASP A 705 -5.13 -8.92 24.88
CA ASP A 705 -6.48 -8.81 24.33
C ASP A 705 -6.54 -7.80 23.18
N VAL A 706 -5.44 -7.05 22.99
CA VAL A 706 -5.27 -6.05 21.94
C VAL A 706 -4.74 -6.71 20.66
N ASN A 707 -5.38 -6.41 19.53
CA ASN A 707 -4.92 -6.82 18.22
C ASN A 707 -3.84 -5.84 17.70
N GLN A 708 -4.10 -4.55 17.83
CA GLN A 708 -3.16 -3.49 17.45
C GLN A 708 -3.29 -2.23 18.33
N LEU A 709 -2.19 -1.50 18.47
CA LEU A 709 -2.16 -0.14 18.99
C LEU A 709 -1.92 0.83 17.83
N LEU A 710 -2.67 1.93 17.81
CA LEU A 710 -2.44 3.07 16.92
C LEU A 710 -1.91 4.25 17.75
N LEU A 711 -0.89 4.93 17.22
CA LEU A 711 -0.23 6.06 17.87
C LEU A 711 -0.30 7.29 16.96
N GLY A 712 -0.41 8.48 17.58
CA GLY A 712 -0.38 9.76 16.88
C GLY A 712 -1.45 9.90 15.79
N ASN A 713 -1.05 10.43 14.63
CA ASN A 713 -1.97 10.75 13.52
C ASN A 713 -2.72 9.53 12.93
N ARG A 714 -2.22 8.30 13.15
CA ARG A 714 -2.91 7.09 12.70
C ARG A 714 -4.26 6.89 13.41
N ILE A 715 -4.47 7.49 14.58
CA ILE A 715 -5.75 7.45 15.31
C ILE A 715 -6.81 8.23 14.51
N GLY A 716 -6.50 9.47 14.10
CA GLY A 716 -7.42 10.31 13.33
C GLY A 716 -7.78 9.71 11.97
N GLN A 717 -6.80 9.13 11.26
CA GLN A 717 -7.05 8.43 9.98
C GLN A 717 -8.02 7.25 10.17
N ALA A 718 -7.81 6.44 11.21
CA ALA A 718 -8.65 5.28 11.47
C ALA A 718 -10.07 5.64 11.97
N ALA A 719 -10.24 6.81 12.59
CA ALA A 719 -11.55 7.34 12.98
C ALA A 719 -12.36 7.86 11.78
N ALA A 720 -11.71 8.52 10.81
CA ALA A 720 -12.36 9.02 9.60
C ALA A 720 -12.97 7.89 8.73
N GLU A 721 -12.35 6.71 8.73
CA GLU A 721 -12.81 5.53 7.99
C GLU A 721 -14.04 4.84 8.62
N LEU A 722 -14.38 5.14 9.88
CA LEU A 722 -15.40 4.44 10.66
C LEU A 722 -16.65 5.26 10.99
N ALA A 723 -16.73 6.53 10.57
CA ALA A 723 -17.81 7.43 10.94
C ALA A 723 -19.13 7.01 10.27
N ASP A 724 -19.80 6.02 10.85
CA ASP A 724 -21.15 5.59 10.47
C ASP A 724 -22.15 6.54 11.13
N VAL A 725 -22.33 7.72 10.54
CA VAL A 725 -23.15 8.76 11.16
C VAL A 725 -24.64 8.51 10.86
N TRP A 726 -25.43 8.31 11.92
CA TRP A 726 -26.89 8.18 11.86
C TRP A 726 -27.55 9.56 12.05
N LYS A 727 -27.49 10.36 10.99
CA LYS A 727 -28.04 11.72 10.92
C LYS A 727 -29.47 11.70 10.38
N LEU A 728 -30.39 12.36 11.08
CA LEU A 728 -31.74 12.60 10.54
C LEU A 728 -31.67 13.62 9.39
N LYS A 729 -32.53 13.45 8.39
CA LYS A 729 -32.71 14.41 7.30
C LYS A 729 -34.19 14.76 7.13
N ASP A 730 -34.50 16.01 6.86
CA ASP A 730 -35.88 16.43 6.63
C ASP A 730 -36.41 15.91 5.28
N ALA A 731 -37.66 15.44 5.27
CA ALA A 731 -38.36 15.18 4.01
C ALA A 731 -38.50 16.48 3.20
N GLN A 732 -38.21 16.47 1.89
CA GLN A 732 -38.30 17.65 1.02
C GLN A 732 -39.71 18.27 1.02
N ASP A 733 -39.84 19.60 1.00
CA ASP A 733 -41.14 20.28 0.91
C ASP A 733 -41.66 20.32 -0.54
N PRO A 734 -42.96 20.09 -0.82
CA PRO A 734 -43.53 20.20 -2.16
C PRO A 734 -43.79 21.67 -2.47
N LEU A 735 -43.49 22.10 -3.69
CA LEU A 735 -43.83 23.44 -4.15
C LEU A 735 -45.31 23.50 -4.56
N PHE A 736 -46.00 24.60 -4.26
CA PHE A 736 -47.32 24.85 -4.83
C PHE A 736 -47.14 25.43 -6.24
N ALA A 737 -47.76 24.82 -7.25
CA ALA A 737 -47.86 25.46 -8.56
C ALA A 737 -48.80 26.67 -8.45
N GLN A 738 -48.28 27.90 -8.58
CA GLN A 738 -49.12 29.10 -8.68
C GLN A 738 -49.79 29.17 -10.07
N GLU A 739 -51.01 29.73 -10.12
CA GLU A 739 -51.78 29.98 -11.35
C GLU A 739 -51.10 31.03 -12.24
N SER A 740 -50.03 30.66 -12.93
CA SER A 740 -49.49 31.42 -14.05
C SER A 740 -48.68 30.51 -14.96
N GLU A 741 -49.22 30.30 -16.17
CA GLU A 741 -48.65 29.58 -17.31
C GLU A 741 -48.39 28.08 -17.10
N SER A 742 -49.38 27.27 -17.49
CA SER A 742 -49.19 25.84 -17.76
C SER A 742 -48.07 25.67 -18.80
N PRO A 743 -46.94 25.00 -18.48
CA PRO A 743 -46.15 24.41 -19.54
C PRO A 743 -46.97 23.23 -20.05
N SER A 744 -47.63 23.42 -21.19
CA SER A 744 -48.15 22.31 -21.98
C SER A 744 -47.04 21.27 -22.16
N GLY A 745 -47.36 20.02 -21.81
CA GLY A 745 -46.43 18.90 -21.66
C GLY A 745 -45.32 18.79 -22.71
N GLY A 746 -44.12 18.50 -22.21
CA GLY A 746 -42.94 18.20 -23.02
C GLY A 746 -41.60 18.18 -22.28
N GLY A 747 -41.54 18.63 -21.02
CA GLY A 747 -40.25 18.84 -20.32
C GLY A 747 -39.81 17.77 -19.30
N SER A 748 -40.67 16.82 -18.91
CA SER A 748 -40.27 15.77 -17.96
C SER A 748 -39.60 14.61 -18.70
N SER A 749 -38.44 14.15 -18.19
CA SER A 749 -37.72 12.98 -18.72
C SER A 749 -38.52 11.67 -18.65
N LEU A 750 -39.63 11.66 -17.91
CA LEU A 750 -40.49 10.49 -17.75
C LEU A 750 -41.40 10.26 -18.96
N VAL A 751 -41.78 11.29 -19.72
CA VAL A 751 -42.68 11.14 -20.87
C VAL A 751 -42.01 10.29 -21.96
N GLY A 752 -42.65 9.19 -22.35
CA GLY A 752 -42.14 8.18 -23.28
C GLY A 752 -41.31 7.06 -22.63
N ALA A 753 -40.94 7.19 -21.35
CA ALA A 753 -40.26 6.14 -20.59
C ALA A 753 -41.27 5.16 -19.95
N PRO A 754 -40.86 3.93 -19.61
CA PRO A 754 -41.66 3.02 -18.78
C PRO A 754 -42.01 3.68 -17.44
N ALA A 755 -43.27 3.57 -17.01
CA ALA A 755 -43.71 4.13 -15.74
C ALA A 755 -43.02 3.41 -14.56
N PRO A 756 -42.43 4.14 -13.58
CA PRO A 756 -41.82 3.53 -12.41
C PRO A 756 -42.81 2.69 -11.59
N ASP A 757 -42.53 1.40 -11.40
CA ASP A 757 -43.43 0.51 -10.66
C ASP A 757 -43.45 0.83 -9.14
N PHE A 758 -44.60 0.57 -8.52
CA PHE A 758 -44.82 0.73 -7.08
C PHE A 758 -45.91 -0.21 -6.56
N THR A 759 -45.81 -0.52 -5.26
CA THR A 759 -46.83 -1.26 -4.51
C THR A 759 -47.14 -0.48 -3.23
N LEU A 760 -48.38 -0.02 -3.09
CA LEU A 760 -48.84 0.80 -1.96
C LEU A 760 -50.14 0.25 -1.37
N ASP A 761 -50.38 0.53 -0.09
CA ASP A 761 -51.61 0.14 0.60
C ASP A 761 -52.80 0.98 0.10
N LEU A 762 -53.95 0.33 -0.10
CA LEU A 762 -55.21 1.00 -0.44
C LEU A 762 -55.82 1.70 0.79
N LEU A 763 -56.54 2.80 0.55
CA LEU A 763 -57.26 3.53 1.60
C LEU A 763 -58.29 2.63 2.34
N ASP A 764 -58.97 1.75 1.61
CA ASP A 764 -60.13 0.99 2.08
C ASP A 764 -59.80 -0.37 2.74
N GLY A 765 -58.52 -0.76 2.85
CA GLY A 765 -58.16 -2.04 3.48
C GLY A 765 -56.66 -2.30 3.62
N GLU A 766 -56.29 -3.57 3.86
CA GLU A 766 -54.90 -4.07 3.84
C GLU A 766 -54.46 -4.55 2.44
N GLU A 767 -55.37 -4.53 1.47
CA GLU A 767 -55.06 -4.86 0.09
C GLU A 767 -54.09 -3.82 -0.51
N LYS A 768 -53.17 -4.30 -1.35
CA LYS A 768 -52.15 -3.48 -1.98
C LYS A 768 -52.47 -3.27 -3.45
N PHE A 769 -52.32 -2.04 -3.91
CA PHE A 769 -52.33 -1.71 -5.32
C PHE A 769 -50.91 -1.85 -5.88
N THR A 770 -50.76 -2.55 -7.00
CA THR A 770 -49.50 -2.64 -7.75
C THR A 770 -49.71 -2.16 -9.18
N LEU A 771 -48.90 -1.19 -9.62
CA LEU A 771 -49.08 -0.55 -10.92
C LEU A 771 -48.89 -1.52 -12.09
N SER A 772 -47.86 -2.37 -12.04
CA SER A 772 -47.59 -3.37 -13.10
C SER A 772 -48.71 -4.40 -13.32
N GLN A 773 -49.65 -4.54 -12.38
CA GLN A 773 -50.84 -5.40 -12.54
C GLN A 773 -51.96 -4.73 -13.35
N GLN A 774 -51.83 -3.43 -13.65
CA GLN A 774 -52.82 -2.64 -14.39
C GLN A 774 -52.42 -2.43 -15.87
N LEU A 775 -51.51 -3.23 -16.43
CA LEU A 775 -51.19 -3.17 -17.86
C LEU A 775 -52.39 -3.54 -18.74
N GLY A 776 -52.47 -2.97 -19.94
CA GLY A 776 -53.58 -3.17 -20.89
C GLY A 776 -54.74 -2.16 -20.77
N ARG A 777 -54.73 -1.29 -19.76
CA ARG A 777 -55.62 -0.12 -19.61
C ARG A 777 -54.78 1.15 -19.49
N VAL A 778 -55.38 2.30 -19.75
CA VAL A 778 -54.75 3.60 -19.46
C VAL A 778 -54.89 3.89 -17.96
N VAL A 779 -53.78 4.19 -17.29
CA VAL A 779 -53.77 4.53 -15.85
C VAL A 779 -53.50 6.02 -15.67
N VAL A 780 -54.39 6.72 -14.98
CA VAL A 780 -54.22 8.12 -14.59
C VAL A 780 -53.84 8.15 -13.11
N LEU A 781 -52.61 8.56 -12.81
CA LEU A 781 -52.14 8.78 -11.44
C LEU A 781 -52.31 10.25 -11.10
N ASP A 782 -52.91 10.56 -9.95
CA ASP A 782 -53.03 11.93 -9.44
C ASP A 782 -52.35 12.04 -8.07
N PHE A 783 -51.27 12.81 -7.96
CA PHE A 783 -50.54 13.05 -6.72
C PHE A 783 -51.11 14.26 -5.98
N TRP A 784 -51.56 14.04 -4.73
CA TRP A 784 -52.34 15.05 -4.01
C TRP A 784 -52.20 14.96 -2.48
N ALA A 785 -52.70 15.98 -1.79
CA ALA A 785 -52.80 16.02 -0.33
C ALA A 785 -54.07 16.76 0.15
N THR A 786 -54.57 16.46 1.35
CA THR A 786 -55.86 16.97 1.86
C THR A 786 -55.85 18.46 2.21
N TRP A 787 -54.67 19.02 2.45
CA TRP A 787 -54.46 20.44 2.70
C TRP A 787 -54.19 21.24 1.41
N CYS A 788 -54.05 20.58 0.26
CA CYS A 788 -53.74 21.23 -1.01
C CYS A 788 -55.00 21.80 -1.67
N GLY A 789 -55.19 23.11 -1.57
CA GLY A 789 -56.32 23.83 -2.18
C GLY A 789 -56.49 23.58 -3.69
N PRO A 790 -55.43 23.71 -4.52
CA PRO A 790 -55.51 23.40 -5.95
C PRO A 790 -55.85 21.93 -6.25
N CYS A 791 -55.34 20.98 -5.46
CA CYS A 791 -55.64 19.55 -5.62
C CYS A 791 -57.14 19.28 -5.38
N ILE A 792 -57.71 19.89 -4.34
CA ILE A 792 -59.14 19.80 -4.02
C ILE A 792 -60.01 20.32 -5.18
N GLN A 793 -59.55 21.34 -5.91
CA GLN A 793 -60.27 21.90 -7.04
C GLN A 793 -60.12 21.06 -8.33
N ALA A 794 -58.96 20.45 -8.54
CA ALA A 794 -58.65 19.69 -9.75
C ALA A 794 -59.25 18.28 -9.73
N MET A 795 -59.27 17.61 -8.58
CA MET A 795 -59.67 16.20 -8.46
C MET A 795 -61.07 15.89 -9.03
N PRO A 796 -62.14 16.68 -8.77
CA PRO A 796 -63.45 16.46 -9.40
C PRO A 796 -63.45 16.61 -10.93
N GLN A 797 -62.55 17.45 -11.48
CA GLN A 797 -62.43 17.63 -12.93
C GLN A 797 -61.73 16.44 -13.59
N ILE A 798 -60.70 15.90 -12.93
CA ILE A 798 -59.96 14.71 -13.39
C ILE A 798 -60.88 13.50 -13.36
N ASP A 799 -61.57 13.28 -12.23
CA ASP A 799 -62.54 12.19 -12.06
C ASP A 799 -63.65 12.25 -13.11
N GLY A 800 -64.23 13.43 -13.34
CA GLY A 800 -65.26 13.64 -14.35
C GLY A 800 -64.81 13.33 -15.79
N VAL A 801 -63.55 13.61 -16.15
CA VAL A 801 -63.01 13.26 -17.48
C VAL A 801 -62.77 11.76 -17.62
N VAL A 802 -62.25 11.11 -16.58
CA VAL A 802 -61.99 9.65 -16.60
C VAL A 802 -63.31 8.88 -16.72
N GLN A 803 -64.38 9.34 -16.08
CA GLN A 803 -65.73 8.76 -16.18
C GLN A 803 -66.37 8.86 -17.57
N GLU A 804 -65.80 9.63 -18.51
CA GLU A 804 -66.26 9.65 -19.91
C GLU A 804 -65.80 8.41 -20.70
N PHE A 805 -64.88 7.62 -20.16
CA PHE A 805 -64.32 6.41 -20.77
C PHE A 805 -64.80 5.15 -20.02
N ASP A 806 -64.72 3.99 -20.67
CA ASP A 806 -65.08 2.72 -20.03
C ASP A 806 -64.08 2.39 -18.92
N GLU A 807 -64.57 2.00 -17.74
CA GLU A 807 -63.74 1.63 -16.58
C GLU A 807 -62.82 0.42 -16.87
N ALA A 808 -63.19 -0.41 -17.87
CA ALA A 808 -62.32 -1.48 -18.37
C ALA A 808 -61.09 -0.95 -19.11
N ASP A 809 -61.17 0.26 -19.67
CA ASP A 809 -60.17 0.87 -20.54
C ASP A 809 -59.33 1.96 -19.86
N VAL A 810 -59.88 2.66 -18.85
CA VAL A 810 -59.21 3.78 -18.15
C VAL A 810 -59.50 3.73 -16.64
N ILE A 811 -58.48 3.93 -15.79
CA ILE A 811 -58.64 3.99 -14.32
C ILE A 811 -57.92 5.20 -13.70
N LEU A 812 -58.56 5.83 -12.71
CA LEU A 812 -57.97 6.91 -11.90
C LEU A 812 -57.48 6.38 -10.54
N ILE A 813 -56.22 6.65 -10.21
CA ILE A 813 -55.58 6.31 -8.94
C ILE A 813 -55.06 7.59 -8.27
N GLY A 814 -55.68 7.98 -7.15
CA GLY A 814 -55.18 9.07 -6.32
C GLY A 814 -54.05 8.60 -5.41
N VAL A 815 -52.84 9.12 -5.62
CA VAL A 815 -51.68 8.87 -4.77
C VAL A 815 -51.61 9.96 -3.70
N ASN A 816 -52.09 9.65 -2.50
CA ASN A 816 -52.08 10.60 -1.39
C ASN A 816 -50.73 10.58 -0.66
N MET A 817 -50.13 11.76 -0.48
CA MET A 817 -48.76 11.88 0.01
C MET A 817 -48.71 12.17 1.52
N GLN A 818 -48.14 11.24 2.29
CA GLN A 818 -47.72 11.44 3.68
C GLN A 818 -48.84 11.85 4.66
N GLU A 819 -50.09 11.42 4.44
CA GLU A 819 -51.23 11.67 5.34
C GLU A 819 -51.88 10.39 5.87
N ASP A 820 -52.59 10.52 6.99
CA ASP A 820 -53.32 9.42 7.61
C ASP A 820 -54.68 9.16 6.94
N ARG A 821 -55.16 7.92 7.04
CA ARG A 821 -56.41 7.47 6.41
C ARG A 821 -57.63 8.28 6.84
N GLN A 822 -57.65 8.81 8.06
CA GLN A 822 -58.83 9.52 8.59
C GLN A 822 -58.99 10.88 7.93
N ALA A 823 -57.91 11.65 7.78
CA ALA A 823 -57.92 12.94 7.10
C ALA A 823 -58.36 12.79 5.63
N ILE A 824 -57.84 11.77 4.95
CA ILE A 824 -58.16 11.48 3.54
C ILE A 824 -59.66 11.21 3.35
N ARG A 825 -60.24 10.32 4.17
CA ARG A 825 -61.67 9.98 4.09
C ARG A 825 -62.57 11.20 4.34
N ALA A 826 -62.25 11.97 5.38
CA ALA A 826 -63.03 13.16 5.71
C ALA A 826 -63.07 14.19 4.56
N LEU A 827 -61.98 14.32 3.80
CA LEU A 827 -61.96 15.19 2.64
C LEU A 827 -62.76 14.63 1.46
N LEU A 828 -62.58 13.35 1.11
CA LEU A 828 -63.28 12.71 -0.02
C LEU A 828 -64.80 12.78 0.16
N GLU A 829 -65.30 12.52 1.37
CA GLU A 829 -66.72 12.69 1.72
C GLU A 829 -67.20 14.13 1.51
N ARG A 830 -66.36 15.12 1.85
CA ARG A 830 -66.69 16.55 1.73
C ARG A 830 -66.81 17.00 0.28
N ILE A 831 -65.94 16.51 -0.60
CA ILE A 831 -65.90 16.92 -2.02
C ILE A 831 -66.73 16.01 -2.94
N LYS A 832 -67.29 14.91 -2.39
CA LYS A 832 -68.19 13.97 -3.05
C LYS A 832 -67.61 13.29 -4.30
N VAL A 833 -66.34 12.89 -4.21
CA VAL A 833 -65.66 12.06 -5.22
C VAL A 833 -65.24 10.73 -4.58
N SER A 834 -65.12 9.68 -5.38
CA SER A 834 -64.75 8.34 -4.88
C SER A 834 -63.72 7.65 -5.78
N PRO A 835 -62.54 8.25 -6.01
CA PRO A 835 -61.46 7.60 -6.73
C PRO A 835 -60.85 6.46 -5.89
N THR A 836 -60.15 5.54 -6.56
CA THR A 836 -59.28 4.59 -5.86
C THR A 836 -58.08 5.35 -5.30
N VAL A 837 -57.80 5.23 -4.00
CA VAL A 837 -56.71 5.97 -3.35
C VAL A 837 -55.67 5.02 -2.75
N VAL A 838 -54.39 5.30 -3.02
CA VAL A 838 -53.22 4.61 -2.47
C VAL A 838 -52.42 5.55 -1.57
N LEU A 839 -51.77 4.98 -0.56
CA LEU A 839 -51.12 5.74 0.52
C LEU A 839 -49.61 5.78 0.37
N ASP A 840 -49.07 6.90 -0.13
CA ASP A 840 -47.63 7.15 -0.22
C ASP A 840 -47.14 7.79 1.09
N ILE A 841 -47.20 7.01 2.18
CA ILE A 841 -46.95 7.49 3.57
C ILE A 841 -45.52 8.00 3.75
N ASP A 842 -44.57 7.50 2.97
CA ASP A 842 -43.15 7.90 3.02
C ASP A 842 -42.76 8.91 1.93
N GLY A 843 -43.59 9.10 0.88
CA GLY A 843 -43.30 10.00 -0.23
C GLY A 843 -42.40 9.39 -1.32
N ALA A 844 -42.03 8.12 -1.19
CA ALA A 844 -41.07 7.47 -2.10
C ALA A 844 -41.65 7.30 -3.51
N THR A 845 -42.96 7.13 -3.64
CA THR A 845 -43.62 7.04 -4.95
C THR A 845 -43.66 8.40 -5.62
N ALA A 846 -43.97 9.46 -4.87
CA ALA A 846 -43.89 10.82 -5.37
C ALA A 846 -42.49 11.18 -5.88
N GLU A 847 -41.43 10.77 -5.17
CA GLU A 847 -40.04 10.98 -5.62
C GLU A 847 -39.72 10.25 -6.94
N LYS A 848 -40.10 8.97 -7.08
CA LYS A 848 -39.91 8.20 -8.33
C LYS A 848 -40.56 8.87 -9.54
N TYR A 849 -41.70 9.51 -9.33
CA TYR A 849 -42.44 10.26 -10.34
C TYR A 849 -42.01 11.73 -10.44
N GLN A 850 -40.91 12.11 -9.78
CA GLN A 850 -40.32 13.45 -9.79
C GLN A 850 -41.35 14.53 -9.39
N VAL A 851 -42.23 14.21 -8.44
CA VAL A 851 -43.28 15.12 -7.98
C VAL A 851 -42.65 16.24 -7.15
N THR A 852 -42.39 17.37 -7.80
CA THR A 852 -41.89 18.58 -7.14
C THR A 852 -43.01 19.56 -6.78
N ALA A 853 -44.22 19.38 -7.35
CA ALA A 853 -45.39 20.19 -7.07
C ALA A 853 -46.69 19.39 -7.15
N ILE A 854 -47.72 19.80 -6.40
CA ILE A 854 -49.06 19.18 -6.40
C ILE A 854 -50.17 20.18 -6.74
N PRO A 855 -51.24 19.78 -7.45
CA PRO A 855 -51.46 18.44 -7.99
C PRO A 855 -50.52 18.12 -9.16
N GLN A 856 -50.12 16.85 -9.29
CA GLN A 856 -49.41 16.35 -10.48
C GLN A 856 -50.15 15.13 -11.01
N THR A 857 -50.57 15.18 -12.27
CA THR A 857 -51.32 14.10 -12.91
C THR A 857 -50.48 13.43 -13.99
N VAL A 858 -50.33 12.11 -13.95
CA VAL A 858 -49.54 11.32 -14.89
C VAL A 858 -50.47 10.37 -15.65
N VAL A 859 -50.41 10.38 -16.97
CA VAL A 859 -51.17 9.47 -17.83
C VAL A 859 -50.23 8.40 -18.35
N ILE A 860 -50.55 7.15 -18.11
CA ILE A 860 -49.79 5.97 -18.52
C ILE A 860 -50.60 5.21 -19.57
N ASP A 861 -50.00 4.90 -20.72
CA ASP A 861 -50.65 4.16 -21.81
C ASP A 861 -50.81 2.66 -21.50
N ARG A 862 -51.48 1.93 -22.42
CA ARG A 862 -51.76 0.49 -22.26
C ARG A 862 -50.49 -0.36 -22.20
N GLU A 863 -49.40 0.11 -22.79
CA GLU A 863 -48.08 -0.52 -22.80
C GLU A 863 -47.27 -0.23 -21.52
N GLY A 864 -47.78 0.59 -20.61
CA GLY A 864 -47.13 0.93 -19.34
C GLY A 864 -46.08 2.04 -19.45
N LYS A 865 -46.13 2.87 -20.50
CA LYS A 865 -45.27 4.03 -20.66
C LYS A 865 -46.01 5.32 -20.29
N VAL A 866 -45.28 6.31 -19.81
CA VAL A 866 -45.86 7.61 -19.48
C VAL A 866 -46.19 8.35 -20.78
N ALA A 867 -47.47 8.43 -21.11
CA ALA A 867 -47.99 9.10 -22.30
C ALA A 867 -48.00 10.63 -22.13
N ASN A 868 -48.30 11.12 -20.92
CA ASN A 868 -48.26 12.56 -20.62
C ASN A 868 -48.13 12.84 -19.12
N LEU A 869 -47.69 14.04 -18.78
CA LEU A 869 -47.57 14.51 -17.39
C LEU A 869 -48.05 15.97 -17.29
N PHE A 870 -48.88 16.26 -16.30
CA PHE A 870 -49.45 17.58 -16.00
C PHE A 870 -49.04 18.01 -14.59
N VAL A 871 -48.58 19.25 -14.44
CA VAL A 871 -48.27 19.85 -13.13
C VAL A 871 -49.18 21.05 -12.91
N GLY A 872 -49.88 21.08 -11.78
CA GLY A 872 -50.85 22.11 -11.42
C GLY A 872 -52.27 21.84 -11.93
N GLY A 873 -53.17 22.78 -11.61
CA GLY A 873 -54.57 22.78 -12.10
C GLY A 873 -54.83 23.95 -13.08
N GLY A 874 -55.99 23.96 -13.72
CA GLY A 874 -56.41 25.11 -14.54
C GLY A 874 -57.58 24.81 -15.50
N PRO A 875 -58.15 25.83 -16.16
CA PRO A 875 -59.35 25.70 -16.98
C PRO A 875 -59.22 24.75 -18.18
N GLN A 876 -57.99 24.48 -18.61
CA GLN A 876 -57.69 23.64 -19.77
C GLN A 876 -57.36 22.19 -19.40
N LEU A 877 -57.18 21.87 -18.10
CA LEU A 877 -56.76 20.55 -17.62
C LEU A 877 -57.67 19.44 -18.15
N ALA A 878 -58.98 19.62 -18.06
CA ALA A 878 -59.95 18.62 -18.50
C ALA A 878 -59.88 18.33 -20.02
N ALA A 879 -59.65 19.35 -20.85
CA ALA A 879 -59.51 19.18 -22.30
C ALA A 879 -58.21 18.44 -22.65
N GLN A 880 -57.10 18.85 -22.05
CA GLN A 880 -55.78 18.27 -22.32
C GLN A 880 -55.67 16.83 -21.79
N LEU A 881 -56.25 16.55 -20.62
CA LEU A 881 -56.30 15.21 -20.04
C LEU A 881 -57.09 14.25 -20.94
N ARG A 882 -58.25 14.69 -21.45
CA ARG A 882 -59.07 13.90 -22.38
C ARG A 882 -58.31 13.52 -23.65
N ASP A 883 -57.54 14.46 -24.21
CA ASP A 883 -56.72 14.19 -25.41
C ASP A 883 -55.55 13.25 -25.10
N ALA A 884 -54.93 13.36 -23.92
CA ALA A 884 -53.87 12.46 -23.48
C ALA A 884 -54.39 11.02 -23.28
N ILE A 885 -55.56 10.86 -22.67
CA ILE A 885 -56.20 9.54 -22.49
C ILE A 885 -56.53 8.92 -23.86
N LYS A 886 -57.11 9.68 -24.79
CA LYS A 886 -57.39 9.19 -26.15
C LYS A 886 -56.13 8.73 -26.88
N LYS A 887 -55.02 9.46 -26.74
CA LYS A 887 -53.73 9.05 -27.31
C LYS A 887 -53.21 7.77 -26.67
N GLY A 888 -53.32 7.61 -25.35
CA GLY A 888 -52.93 6.40 -24.63
C GLY A 888 -53.79 5.16 -24.95
N LEU A 889 -55.01 5.36 -25.47
CA LEU A 889 -55.88 4.27 -25.95
C LEU A 889 -55.52 3.80 -27.38
N GLY A 890 -54.79 4.61 -28.15
CA GLY A 890 -54.37 4.35 -29.54
C GLY A 890 -55.40 4.77 -30.61
N SER A 891 -54.99 5.59 -31.59
CA SER A 891 -55.72 5.75 -32.87
C SER A 891 -55.29 4.64 -33.84
N PRO A 892 -56.19 4.07 -34.66
CA PRO A 892 -55.82 3.03 -35.62
C PRO A 892 -54.79 3.56 -36.63
N GLU A 893 -53.69 2.83 -36.73
CA GLU A 893 -52.58 3.04 -37.65
C GLU A 893 -53.09 2.99 -39.12
N GLU A 894 -52.98 4.09 -39.87
CA GLU A 894 -53.07 4.03 -41.33
C GLU A 894 -51.86 3.22 -41.85
N THR A 895 -52.13 2.02 -42.36
CA THR A 895 -51.22 1.27 -43.24
C THR A 895 -51.87 1.12 -44.63
N PRO A 896 -51.11 0.92 -45.71
CA PRO A 896 -50.61 1.95 -46.60
C PRO A 896 -51.25 1.88 -48.01
N ALA A 897 -51.37 3.01 -48.70
CA ALA A 897 -51.70 3.03 -50.11
C ALA A 897 -50.48 2.64 -50.96
N SER A 898 -50.64 1.53 -51.67
CA SER A 898 -49.84 1.02 -52.76
C SER A 898 -49.50 2.08 -53.82
N GLU A 899 -48.24 2.25 -54.17
CA GLU A 899 -47.85 2.51 -55.57
C GLU A 899 -46.43 2.02 -55.87
N ALA A 900 -46.33 1.18 -56.91
CA ALA A 900 -45.10 0.59 -57.40
C ALA A 900 -44.33 1.58 -58.30
N LYS A 901 -43.01 1.59 -58.10
CA LYS A 901 -41.94 2.24 -58.86
C LYS A 901 -42.01 1.96 -60.38
N PRO A 902 -41.41 2.82 -61.24
CA PRO A 902 -40.02 2.52 -61.62
C PRO A 902 -39.07 3.73 -61.78
N ASP A 903 -37.89 3.54 -61.18
CA ASP A 903 -36.49 3.86 -61.50
C ASP A 903 -36.03 4.88 -62.58
N PRO A 904 -34.75 5.36 -62.46
CA PRO A 904 -34.36 6.74 -62.70
C PRO A 904 -33.34 6.90 -63.85
N ALA A 905 -32.97 8.14 -64.14
CA ALA A 905 -31.71 8.44 -64.82
C ALA A 905 -31.08 9.76 -64.31
N PRO A 906 -29.74 9.86 -64.30
CA PRO A 906 -28.97 10.42 -63.19
C PRO A 906 -28.00 11.53 -63.62
N GLN A 907 -27.11 11.90 -62.68
CA GLN A 907 -25.77 12.50 -62.83
C GLN A 907 -25.69 14.03 -62.62
N SER A 908 -24.63 14.62 -62.06
CA SER A 908 -23.40 14.16 -61.37
C SER A 908 -22.49 15.39 -61.22
N SER A 909 -21.89 15.60 -60.05
CA SER A 909 -20.57 16.24 -59.83
C SER A 909 -20.25 16.18 -58.32
N ALA A 910 -19.36 15.36 -57.73
CA ALA A 910 -17.99 14.86 -58.01
C ALA A 910 -16.89 15.95 -58.01
N PRO A 911 -15.62 15.64 -57.68
CA PRO A 911 -15.00 14.84 -56.59
C PRO A 911 -14.24 15.80 -55.60
N GLN A 912 -13.74 15.44 -54.42
CA GLN A 912 -13.29 14.19 -53.81
C GLN A 912 -13.52 14.27 -52.30
#